data_AF-A0A972LU09-F1
#
_entry.id   AF-A0A972LU09-F1
#
_cell.length_a   1.000
_cell.length_b   1.000
_cell.length_c   1.000
_cell.angle_alpha   90.00
_cell.angle_beta   90.00
_cell.angle_gamma   90.00
#
_symmetry.space_group_name_H-M   'P 1'
#
loop_
_entity.id
_entity.type
_entity.pdbx_description
1 polymer ?
#
loop_
_entity_poly.entity_id
_entity_poly.type
_entity_poly.pdbx_seq_one_letter_code
_entity_poly.pdbx_strand_id
1 'polypeptide(L)'
;MLNPHDKKIIAIDSKLPGLRAVLDDEVALALFAEHVPDLQPTLARCTYLRYKPHTSCLAAFTVETNETQQTFHLVAYRSDAADKLAKAGRSNPKHDARCPTPIVVPELAIVLLQFPCDHELPTLQRVSTPDGRIQLLSRLTPEDDHGLSSAEWTTLRYKPGRRYVARLDLSDQPRAVLKLHSAQGYAQSRRAAKSLGSLAGINTARPLGHSDHLQAILLEWLRGESLAGLIAKNRLPREAMCEVGSLLARLHAQHATKLPHQTLDRETQELLRGTNDLSTILPSITSLLNEVSQTCAEQLSRRTQVAVPIHGDCHPQQIVVDNRHISMIDLDSAAIGHSANDLGNFLAHLQRDVLQGKLHASRAEELTEELLRGYAKKTPAFDHQAVQTYLAIGLLRLAHEPFRYRLQNWPDKTEKLVQQASQILDHASTLLSTPADTRVLNRAAPTPQVADPFLVSEDSDLSTASEAINPQYARQHILPVIKQSFHDESLELRSIRVLRHKPGRRCLIEYACENVKTGRDVTVLGKIHAKRRHTRSHRLQQTLWESGFDYESADGISVARPAGIVPECRMWLQERVPGTVCWDVLAGPRGEMISARIADAAHKLHQTEIVTERVHTIDDELRILEEKLPLVAQLLPRLNSRINAVLEACRKLVTSIPSTKPTGIHRDFYPDQILVDRERLFLLDHDLYCQGDPCLDIGNFCGHLIEQSLREHGVPDHYADCQHVLVERFCSLQGKCNPEVVNSYTTLTVARHIYLSTRIAGRGSSTHSILNYCEEALSRLMA
;
A
#
# COMPACT_ATOMS: atom_id res chain seq x y z
N MET A 1 -35.58 7.75 16.91
CA MET A 1 -35.07 7.13 18.15
C MET A 1 -33.85 6.25 17.91
N LEU A 2 -32.71 6.67 18.45
CA LEU A 2 -31.43 5.98 18.38
C LEU A 2 -31.43 4.64 19.16
N ASN A 3 -31.05 3.56 18.47
CA ASN A 3 -30.93 2.21 19.01
C ASN A 3 -29.87 2.13 20.14
N PRO A 4 -30.08 1.34 21.23
CA PRO A 4 -29.09 1.13 22.29
C PRO A 4 -27.67 0.76 21.82
N HIS A 5 -27.52 -0.02 20.74
CA HIS A 5 -26.24 -0.37 20.14
C HIS A 5 -25.54 0.84 19.52
N ASP A 6 -26.27 1.70 18.81
CA ASP A 6 -25.69 2.95 18.27
C ASP A 6 -25.23 3.87 19.41
N LYS A 7 -25.98 3.94 20.52
CA LYS A 7 -25.57 4.68 21.73
C LYS A 7 -24.25 4.13 22.30
N LYS A 8 -24.07 2.81 22.35
CA LYS A 8 -22.82 2.19 22.78
C LYS A 8 -21.66 2.53 21.83
N ILE A 9 -21.88 2.47 20.52
CA ILE A 9 -20.87 2.85 19.52
C ILE A 9 -20.41 4.30 19.73
N ILE A 10 -21.36 5.23 19.94
CA ILE A 10 -21.05 6.64 20.22
C ILE A 10 -20.27 6.79 21.53
N ALA A 11 -20.63 6.05 22.57
CA ALA A 11 -19.92 6.10 23.85
C ALA A 11 -18.49 5.52 23.76
N ILE A 12 -18.28 4.48 22.94
CA ILE A 12 -16.98 3.83 22.75
C ILE A 12 -16.04 4.71 21.93
N ASP A 13 -16.54 5.36 20.87
CA ASP A 13 -15.69 6.14 19.95
C ASP A 13 -15.78 7.66 20.18
N SER A 14 -15.31 8.07 21.35
CA SER A 14 -15.23 9.48 21.76
C SER A 14 -14.28 10.33 20.91
N LYS A 15 -13.45 9.71 20.06
CA LYS A 15 -12.54 10.44 19.15
C LYS A 15 -13.29 11.12 18.01
N LEU A 16 -14.52 10.72 17.71
CA LEU A 16 -15.36 11.27 16.64
C LEU A 16 -16.48 12.14 17.27
N PRO A 17 -16.26 13.45 17.49
CA PRO A 17 -17.25 14.31 18.16
C PRO A 17 -18.60 14.35 17.40
N GLY A 18 -18.55 14.29 16.07
CA GLY A 18 -19.72 14.26 15.20
C GLY A 18 -20.40 12.90 15.03
N LEU A 19 -19.96 11.84 15.70
CA LEU A 19 -20.46 10.48 15.48
C LEU A 19 -21.96 10.34 15.76
N ARG A 20 -22.48 11.09 16.75
CA ARG A 20 -23.91 11.10 17.04
C ARG A 20 -24.72 11.65 15.87
N ALA A 21 -24.28 12.75 15.26
CA ALA A 21 -25.00 13.38 14.15
C ALA A 21 -25.05 12.52 12.89
N VAL A 22 -24.10 11.60 12.71
CA VAL A 22 -24.12 10.67 11.56
C VAL A 22 -24.90 9.38 11.81
N LEU A 23 -25.19 9.02 13.07
CA LEU A 23 -25.93 7.80 13.43
C LEU A 23 -27.38 8.06 13.85
N ASP A 24 -27.70 9.27 14.30
CA ASP A 24 -29.01 9.67 14.83
C ASP A 24 -29.74 10.57 13.83
N ASP A 25 -30.77 10.02 13.17
CA ASP A 25 -31.57 10.69 12.15
C ASP A 25 -32.20 12.02 12.64
N GLU A 26 -32.59 12.10 13.92
CA GLU A 26 -33.18 13.31 14.51
C GLU A 26 -32.12 14.42 14.70
N VAL A 27 -30.90 14.04 15.09
CA VAL A 27 -29.78 14.98 15.22
C VAL A 27 -29.31 15.42 13.84
N ALA A 28 -29.27 14.51 12.85
CA ALA A 28 -28.96 14.85 11.47
C ALA A 28 -29.98 15.84 10.91
N LEU A 29 -31.28 15.64 11.15
CA LEU A 29 -32.35 16.54 10.73
C LEU A 29 -32.16 17.96 11.29
N ALA A 30 -31.89 18.07 12.60
CA ALA A 30 -31.60 19.35 13.24
C ALA A 30 -30.36 20.03 12.63
N LEU A 31 -29.30 19.25 12.38
CA LEU A 31 -28.07 19.74 11.76
C LEU A 31 -28.33 20.28 10.34
N PHE A 32 -29.15 19.59 9.55
CA PHE A 32 -29.55 20.06 8.22
C PHE A 32 -30.38 21.35 8.29
N ALA A 33 -31.33 21.43 9.23
CA ALA A 33 -32.17 22.62 9.40
C ALA A 33 -31.35 23.85 9.84
N GLU A 34 -30.34 23.66 10.69
CA GLU A 34 -29.47 24.73 11.20
C GLU A 34 -28.49 25.22 10.13
N HIS A 35 -27.81 24.31 9.42
CA HIS A 35 -26.71 24.67 8.53
C HIS A 35 -27.09 24.76 7.05
N VAL A 36 -28.31 24.36 6.67
CA VAL A 36 -28.84 24.48 5.30
C VAL A 36 -30.21 25.18 5.33
N PRO A 37 -30.27 26.50 5.60
CA PRO A 37 -31.52 27.21 5.91
C PRO A 37 -32.58 27.11 4.81
N ASP A 38 -32.16 27.15 3.54
CA ASP A 38 -33.06 27.08 2.38
C ASP A 38 -33.69 25.70 2.17
N LEU A 39 -33.16 24.65 2.84
CA LEU A 39 -33.62 23.28 2.64
C LEU A 39 -34.98 23.01 3.29
N GLN A 40 -35.26 23.64 4.44
CA GLN A 40 -36.46 23.38 5.27
C GLN A 40 -36.78 21.86 5.40
N PRO A 41 -35.84 21.04 5.92
CA PRO A 41 -35.99 19.60 5.91
C PRO A 41 -37.09 19.15 6.88
N THR A 42 -37.90 18.18 6.44
CA THR A 42 -38.98 17.57 7.24
C THR A 42 -38.59 16.19 7.77
N LEU A 43 -37.72 15.49 7.04
CA LEU A 43 -37.20 14.17 7.40
C LEU A 43 -35.76 14.03 6.90
N ALA A 44 -34.90 13.45 7.72
CA ALA A 44 -33.58 12.98 7.31
C ALA A 44 -33.44 11.50 7.68
N ARG A 45 -33.06 10.65 6.72
CA ARG A 45 -32.90 9.21 6.94
C ARG A 45 -31.53 8.76 6.47
N CYS A 46 -30.75 8.20 7.39
CA CYS A 46 -29.48 7.56 7.04
C CYS A 46 -29.75 6.30 6.19
N THR A 47 -29.16 6.24 4.99
CA THR A 47 -29.33 5.11 4.05
C THR A 47 -28.06 4.27 3.89
N TYR A 48 -26.90 4.82 4.27
CA TYR A 48 -25.62 4.13 4.13
C TYR A 48 -24.58 4.65 5.13
N LEU A 49 -23.81 3.75 5.73
CA LEU A 49 -22.70 4.05 6.63
C LEU A 49 -21.39 3.42 6.16
N ARG A 50 -20.31 4.19 6.27
CA ARG A 50 -18.94 3.70 6.22
C ARG A 50 -18.20 4.18 7.45
N TYR A 51 -18.35 3.41 8.52
CA TYR A 51 -17.66 3.62 9.78
C TYR A 51 -16.28 2.96 9.74
N LYS A 52 -15.25 3.73 10.10
CA LYS A 52 -13.90 3.26 10.39
C LYS A 52 -13.61 3.61 11.84
N PRO A 53 -13.60 2.63 12.76
CA PRO A 53 -13.41 2.89 14.18
C PRO A 53 -12.25 3.84 14.46
N HIS A 54 -12.48 4.81 15.34
CA HIS A 54 -11.50 5.79 15.81
C HIS A 54 -10.90 6.71 14.74
N THR A 55 -11.43 6.67 13.51
CA THR A 55 -10.82 7.32 12.35
C THR A 55 -11.77 8.27 11.64
N SER A 56 -12.93 7.77 11.20
CA SER A 56 -13.96 8.57 10.54
C SER A 56 -15.25 7.80 10.37
N CYS A 57 -16.37 8.49 10.25
CA CYS A 57 -17.64 7.89 9.83
C CYS A 57 -18.26 8.69 8.69
N LEU A 58 -18.45 8.06 7.54
CA LEU A 58 -19.24 8.64 6.43
C LEU A 58 -20.66 8.10 6.51
N ALA A 59 -21.65 8.98 6.40
CA ALA A 59 -23.06 8.62 6.33
C ALA A 59 -23.74 9.28 5.13
N ALA A 60 -24.46 8.51 4.31
CA ALA A 60 -25.33 9.05 3.28
C ALA A 60 -26.75 9.20 3.85
N PHE A 61 -27.39 10.32 3.56
CA PHE A 61 -28.73 10.66 4.00
C PHE A 61 -29.62 10.95 2.79
N THR A 62 -30.85 10.46 2.89
CA THR A 62 -31.97 10.96 2.11
C THR A 62 -32.67 12.01 2.98
N VAL A 63 -32.81 13.23 2.45
CA VAL A 63 -33.46 14.34 3.14
C VAL A 63 -34.69 14.75 2.35
N GLU A 64 -35.85 14.74 2.98
CA GLU A 64 -37.13 15.11 2.38
C GLU A 64 -37.52 16.51 2.83
N THR A 65 -37.94 17.34 1.87
CA THR A 65 -38.56 18.65 2.08
C THR A 65 -40.02 18.55 1.65
N ASN A 66 -40.80 19.62 1.85
CA ASN A 66 -42.20 19.63 1.40
C ASN A 66 -42.36 19.45 -0.12
N GLU A 67 -41.31 19.72 -0.90
CA GLU A 67 -41.37 19.77 -2.37
C GLU A 67 -40.49 18.72 -3.04
N THR A 68 -39.35 18.34 -2.42
CA THR A 68 -38.34 17.50 -3.07
C THR A 68 -37.66 16.55 -2.10
N GLN A 69 -37.07 15.49 -2.66
CA GLN A 69 -36.17 14.59 -1.94
C GLN A 69 -34.75 14.79 -2.47
N GLN A 70 -33.81 14.99 -1.56
CA GLN A 70 -32.41 15.27 -1.89
C GLN A 70 -31.46 14.29 -1.19
N THR A 71 -30.27 14.11 -1.76
CA THR A 71 -29.23 13.24 -1.18
C THR A 71 -28.09 14.09 -0.63
N PHE A 72 -27.77 13.85 0.64
CA PHE A 72 -26.65 14.45 1.33
C PHE A 72 -25.69 13.36 1.82
N HIS A 73 -24.45 13.72 2.09
CA HIS A 73 -23.58 12.89 2.90
C HIS A 73 -22.80 13.71 3.91
N LEU A 74 -22.66 13.15 5.11
CA LEU A 74 -21.91 13.70 6.21
C LEU A 74 -20.64 12.87 6.38
N VAL A 75 -19.52 13.53 6.67
CA VAL A 75 -18.28 12.87 7.06
C VAL A 75 -17.84 13.42 8.40
N ALA A 76 -17.97 12.61 9.44
CA ALA A 76 -17.44 12.88 10.77
C ALA A 76 -15.96 12.44 10.83
N TYR A 77 -15.09 13.35 11.25
CA TYR A 77 -13.66 13.12 11.46
C TYR A 77 -13.29 13.15 12.94
N ARG A 78 -12.03 12.82 13.22
CA ARG A 78 -11.45 13.02 14.55
C ARG A 78 -11.33 14.50 14.88
N SER A 79 -11.39 14.82 16.17
CA SER A 79 -11.21 16.18 16.69
C SER A 79 -9.87 16.83 16.29
N ASP A 80 -8.81 16.04 16.10
CA ASP A 80 -7.48 16.51 15.68
C ASP A 80 -7.27 16.53 14.16
N ALA A 81 -8.30 16.23 13.36
CA ALA A 81 -8.22 16.21 11.90
C ALA A 81 -8.42 17.60 11.24
N ALA A 82 -7.85 18.65 11.83
CA ALA A 82 -8.02 20.03 11.39
C ALA A 82 -7.62 20.23 9.91
N ASP A 83 -6.57 19.55 9.44
CA ASP A 83 -6.14 19.60 8.03
C ASP A 83 -7.20 19.07 7.07
N LYS A 84 -7.98 18.05 7.46
CA LYS A 84 -9.05 17.48 6.62
C LYS A 84 -10.23 18.43 6.53
N LEU A 85 -10.61 19.06 7.65
CA LEU A 85 -11.66 20.09 7.68
C LEU A 85 -11.24 21.31 6.87
N ALA A 86 -10.01 21.78 7.04
CA ALA A 86 -9.45 22.90 6.29
C ALA A 86 -9.30 22.61 4.80
N LYS A 87 -9.07 21.35 4.40
CA LYS A 87 -9.05 20.94 2.99
C LYS A 87 -10.45 20.90 2.39
N ALA A 88 -11.45 20.44 3.14
CA ALA A 88 -12.84 20.39 2.69
C ALA A 88 -13.45 21.80 2.53
N GLY A 89 -13.09 22.74 3.42
CA GLY A 89 -13.55 24.13 3.36
C GLY A 89 -12.88 24.98 2.26
N ARG A 90 -11.86 24.48 1.56
CA ARG A 90 -11.26 25.19 0.42
C ARG A 90 -12.08 24.92 -0.83
N SER A 91 -12.86 25.90 -1.27
CA SER A 91 -13.46 25.91 -2.61
C SER A 91 -12.35 25.80 -3.66
N ASN A 92 -12.35 24.73 -4.46
CA ASN A 92 -11.46 24.61 -5.61
C ASN A 92 -11.88 25.69 -6.64
N PRO A 93 -11.00 26.62 -7.06
CA PRO A 93 -11.35 27.71 -7.98
C PRO A 93 -11.83 27.24 -9.36
N LYS A 94 -11.70 25.93 -9.66
CA LYS A 94 -12.20 25.28 -10.87
C LYS A 94 -13.62 24.72 -10.73
N HIS A 95 -14.29 24.90 -9.59
CA HIS A 95 -15.70 24.55 -9.47
C HIS A 95 -16.54 25.50 -10.31
N ASP A 96 -17.34 24.91 -11.22
CA ASP A 96 -18.44 25.59 -11.89
C ASP A 96 -19.34 26.20 -10.80
N ALA A 97 -19.85 27.43 -11.01
CA ALA A 97 -20.60 28.23 -10.03
C ALA A 97 -21.96 27.61 -9.60
N ARG A 98 -22.18 26.33 -9.92
CA ARG A 98 -23.45 25.61 -9.88
C ARG A 98 -23.47 24.45 -8.86
N CYS A 99 -22.39 24.19 -8.11
CA CYS A 99 -22.41 23.22 -6.99
C CYS A 99 -22.45 23.95 -5.64
N PRO A 100 -23.32 23.53 -4.71
CA PRO A 100 -23.30 23.98 -3.32
C PRO A 100 -21.91 23.82 -2.70
N THR A 101 -21.44 24.84 -1.99
CA THR A 101 -20.16 24.78 -1.28
C THR A 101 -20.29 23.77 -0.13
N PRO A 102 -19.30 22.88 0.10
CA PRO A 102 -19.31 22.00 1.27
C PRO A 102 -19.44 22.81 2.56
N ILE A 103 -20.31 22.37 3.46
CA ILE A 103 -20.52 23.04 4.75
C ILE A 103 -19.69 22.32 5.80
N VAL A 104 -18.82 23.07 6.47
CA VAL A 104 -17.98 22.56 7.55
C VAL A 104 -18.60 22.98 8.87
N VAL A 105 -18.75 22.02 9.79
CA VAL A 105 -19.24 22.20 11.16
C VAL A 105 -18.08 21.87 12.11
N PRO A 106 -17.18 22.83 12.41
CA PRO A 106 -15.92 22.57 13.09
C PRO A 106 -16.08 21.96 14.49
N GLU A 107 -17.08 22.41 15.25
CA GLU A 107 -17.40 21.97 16.61
C GLU A 107 -17.75 20.48 16.70
N LEU A 108 -18.32 19.92 15.63
CA LEU A 108 -18.59 18.49 15.51
C LEU A 108 -17.56 17.76 14.64
N ALA A 109 -16.56 18.46 14.09
CA ALA A 109 -15.63 17.95 13.08
C ALA A 109 -16.34 17.23 11.92
N ILE A 110 -17.45 17.81 11.43
CA ILE A 110 -18.26 17.27 10.33
C ILE A 110 -18.06 18.10 9.06
N VAL A 111 -18.06 17.41 7.92
CA VAL A 111 -18.27 18.03 6.60
C VAL A 111 -19.56 17.49 6.01
N LEU A 112 -20.42 18.41 5.57
CA LEU A 112 -21.68 18.14 4.91
C LEU A 112 -21.54 18.46 3.42
N LEU A 113 -21.93 17.50 2.59
CA LEU A 113 -21.91 17.62 1.13
C LEU A 113 -23.26 17.24 0.54
N GLN A 114 -23.76 18.07 -0.38
CA GLN A 114 -24.97 17.80 -1.15
C GLN A 114 -24.60 17.14 -2.48
N PHE A 115 -25.30 16.08 -2.88
CA PHE A 115 -25.16 15.50 -4.22
C PHE A 115 -25.49 16.58 -5.27
N PRO A 116 -24.67 16.76 -6.33
CA PRO A 116 -23.60 15.88 -6.82
C PRO A 116 -22.18 16.25 -6.34
N CYS A 117 -22.02 17.13 -5.35
CA CYS A 117 -20.70 17.52 -4.87
C CYS A 117 -20.05 16.37 -4.06
N ASP A 118 -18.88 15.90 -4.48
CA ASP A 118 -18.13 14.82 -3.83
C ASP A 118 -16.63 15.02 -4.09
N HIS A 119 -15.83 15.22 -3.04
CA HIS A 119 -14.41 15.54 -3.17
C HIS A 119 -13.57 14.41 -3.78
N GLU A 120 -14.00 13.15 -3.62
CA GLU A 120 -13.29 12.00 -4.19
C GLU A 120 -13.78 11.67 -5.60
N LEU A 121 -14.87 12.30 -6.06
CA LEU A 121 -15.47 12.16 -7.39
C LEU A 121 -15.65 13.54 -8.04
N PRO A 122 -14.56 14.28 -8.32
CA PRO A 122 -14.65 15.65 -8.82
C PRO A 122 -15.43 15.78 -10.15
N THR A 123 -15.46 14.72 -10.96
CA THR A 123 -16.19 14.64 -12.23
C THR A 123 -17.71 14.58 -12.04
N LEU A 124 -18.21 14.17 -10.86
CA LEU A 124 -19.63 13.91 -10.61
C LEU A 124 -20.51 15.14 -10.87
N GLN A 125 -19.99 16.33 -10.62
CA GLN A 125 -20.69 17.59 -10.87
C GLN A 125 -21.05 17.81 -12.34
N ARG A 126 -20.31 17.22 -13.29
CA ARG A 126 -20.64 17.32 -14.72
C ARG A 126 -21.91 16.54 -15.07
N VAL A 127 -22.35 15.61 -14.22
CA VAL A 127 -23.53 14.79 -14.48
C VAL A 127 -24.84 15.55 -14.21
N SER A 128 -24.80 16.64 -13.43
CA SER A 128 -26.02 17.36 -13.04
C SER A 128 -26.50 18.41 -14.05
N THR A 129 -25.72 18.73 -15.08
CA THR A 129 -26.12 19.72 -16.10
C THR A 129 -26.08 19.12 -17.51
N PRO A 130 -26.99 19.52 -18.42
CA PRO A 130 -26.96 19.08 -19.82
C PRO A 130 -25.61 19.35 -20.50
N ASP A 131 -25.06 20.57 -20.36
CA ASP A 131 -23.76 20.93 -20.92
C ASP A 131 -22.62 20.07 -20.34
N GLY A 132 -22.66 19.80 -19.04
CA GLY A 132 -21.69 18.96 -18.36
C GLY A 132 -21.70 17.53 -18.89
N ARG A 133 -22.89 16.98 -19.14
CA ARG A 133 -23.07 15.64 -19.73
C ARG A 133 -22.50 15.58 -21.15
N ILE A 134 -22.79 16.58 -21.99
CA ILE A 134 -22.25 16.68 -23.35
C ILE A 134 -20.71 16.76 -23.33
N GLN A 135 -20.14 17.63 -22.48
CA GLN A 135 -18.68 17.75 -22.34
C GLN A 135 -18.03 16.46 -21.80
N LEU A 136 -18.71 15.75 -20.92
CA LEU A 136 -18.22 14.48 -20.40
C LEU A 136 -18.21 13.42 -21.50
N LEU A 137 -19.30 13.31 -22.27
CA LEU A 137 -19.41 12.37 -23.38
C LEU A 137 -18.41 12.64 -24.50
N SER A 138 -18.22 13.90 -24.91
CA SER A 138 -17.23 14.24 -25.95
C SER A 138 -15.79 13.89 -25.57
N ARG A 139 -15.51 13.72 -24.27
CA ARG A 139 -14.20 13.24 -23.77
C ARG A 139 -14.12 11.72 -23.68
N LEU A 140 -15.24 11.02 -23.63
CA LEU A 140 -15.31 9.56 -23.55
C LEU A 140 -15.45 8.92 -24.93
N THR A 141 -16.24 9.52 -25.81
CA THR A 141 -16.53 9.09 -27.19
C THR A 141 -16.52 10.32 -28.11
N PRO A 142 -15.33 10.76 -28.58
CA PRO A 142 -15.18 12.03 -29.31
C PRO A 142 -15.93 12.11 -30.64
N GLU A 143 -16.11 10.97 -31.32
CA GLU A 143 -16.80 10.90 -32.62
C GLU A 143 -18.33 10.74 -32.46
N ASP A 144 -18.82 10.59 -31.22
CA ASP A 144 -20.22 10.25 -30.88
C ASP A 144 -20.82 9.14 -31.77
N ASP A 145 -20.02 8.10 -32.07
CA ASP A 145 -20.37 6.95 -32.91
C ASP A 145 -21.65 6.21 -32.45
N HIS A 146 -22.12 6.53 -31.26
CA HIS A 146 -23.26 5.89 -30.59
C HIS A 146 -24.47 6.83 -30.40
N GLY A 147 -24.36 8.10 -30.81
CA GLY A 147 -25.43 9.10 -30.65
C GLY A 147 -25.81 9.36 -29.19
N LEU A 148 -24.86 9.19 -28.26
CA LEU A 148 -25.13 9.26 -26.82
C LEU A 148 -25.24 10.70 -26.30
N SER A 149 -24.84 11.69 -27.10
CA SER A 149 -24.96 13.11 -26.75
C SER A 149 -26.41 13.54 -26.43
N SER A 150 -27.41 12.87 -27.02
CA SER A 150 -28.84 13.09 -26.76
C SER A 150 -29.47 12.08 -25.81
N ALA A 151 -28.67 11.20 -25.20
CA ALA A 151 -29.20 10.19 -24.28
C ALA A 151 -29.76 10.83 -23.00
N GLU A 152 -30.85 10.25 -22.49
CA GLU A 152 -31.38 10.52 -21.16
C GLU A 152 -30.60 9.73 -20.10
N TRP A 153 -30.36 10.35 -18.93
CA TRP A 153 -29.48 9.78 -17.91
C TRP A 153 -30.27 9.42 -16.66
N THR A 154 -30.23 8.14 -16.29
CA THR A 154 -30.83 7.63 -15.06
C THR A 154 -29.73 7.23 -14.07
N THR A 155 -29.71 7.81 -12.87
CA THR A 155 -28.80 7.37 -11.81
C THR A 155 -29.17 5.95 -11.38
N LEU A 156 -28.25 5.00 -11.51
CA LEU A 156 -28.44 3.63 -11.03
C LEU A 156 -27.95 3.45 -9.59
N ARG A 157 -26.79 4.04 -9.27
CA ARG A 157 -26.16 3.87 -7.96
C ARG A 157 -25.17 4.99 -7.67
N TYR A 158 -25.26 5.56 -6.48
CA TYR A 158 -24.26 6.47 -5.94
C TYR A 158 -23.74 5.92 -4.61
N LYS A 159 -22.41 5.73 -4.49
CA LYS A 159 -21.72 5.39 -3.24
C LYS A 159 -20.74 6.53 -2.93
N PRO A 160 -21.06 7.43 -1.98
CA PRO A 160 -20.25 8.61 -1.69
C PRO A 160 -18.78 8.26 -1.44
N GLY A 161 -17.90 9.07 -2.02
CA GLY A 161 -16.47 8.92 -1.92
C GLY A 161 -15.89 7.67 -2.59
N ARG A 162 -16.65 6.98 -3.46
CA ARG A 162 -16.21 5.74 -4.11
C ARG A 162 -16.55 5.66 -5.58
N ARG A 163 -17.84 5.69 -5.92
CA ARG A 163 -18.31 5.54 -7.30
C ARG A 163 -19.71 6.10 -7.54
N TYR A 164 -19.95 6.51 -8.77
CA TYR A 164 -21.26 6.86 -9.30
C TYR A 164 -21.51 6.07 -10.59
N VAL A 165 -22.74 5.57 -10.75
CA VAL A 165 -23.15 4.74 -11.91
C VAL A 165 -24.46 5.28 -12.46
N ALA A 166 -24.48 5.56 -13.77
CA ALA A 166 -25.67 6.00 -14.49
C ALA A 166 -25.92 5.15 -15.75
N ARG A 167 -27.19 4.95 -16.07
CA ARG A 167 -27.66 4.38 -17.33
C ARG A 167 -27.94 5.50 -18.31
N LEU A 168 -27.55 5.30 -19.57
CA LEU A 168 -27.81 6.22 -20.67
C LEU A 168 -28.80 5.55 -21.62
N ASP A 169 -29.95 6.20 -21.80
CA ASP A 169 -31.08 5.75 -22.61
C ASP A 169 -31.18 6.60 -23.87
N LEU A 170 -31.15 5.97 -25.05
CA LEU A 170 -31.34 6.64 -26.34
C LEU A 170 -32.68 6.21 -26.91
N SER A 171 -33.56 7.17 -27.21
CA SER A 171 -34.93 6.90 -27.67
C SER A 171 -35.65 5.89 -26.77
N ASP A 172 -35.60 6.12 -25.46
CA ASP A 172 -36.17 5.26 -24.39
C ASP A 172 -35.60 3.84 -24.30
N GLN A 173 -34.48 3.56 -24.97
CA GLN A 173 -33.81 2.25 -24.92
C GLN A 173 -32.43 2.36 -24.25
N PRO A 174 -32.12 1.50 -23.27
CA PRO A 174 -30.82 1.56 -22.59
C PRO A 174 -29.69 1.15 -23.53
N ARG A 175 -28.68 2.03 -23.64
CA ARG A 175 -27.55 1.87 -24.57
C ARG A 175 -26.21 1.74 -23.88
N ALA A 176 -26.01 2.46 -22.78
CA ALA A 176 -24.72 2.48 -22.11
C ALA A 176 -24.84 2.62 -20.59
N VAL A 177 -23.76 2.27 -19.90
CA VAL A 177 -23.55 2.54 -18.48
C VAL A 177 -22.32 3.41 -18.33
N LEU A 178 -22.49 4.57 -17.71
CA LEU A 178 -21.38 5.39 -17.24
C LEU A 178 -21.01 5.00 -15.81
N LYS A 179 -19.73 4.76 -15.56
CA LYS A 179 -19.15 4.66 -14.22
C LYS A 179 -18.15 5.79 -14.00
N LEU A 180 -18.31 6.54 -12.91
CA LEU A 180 -17.32 7.46 -12.37
C LEU A 180 -16.72 6.86 -11.10
N HIS A 181 -15.40 6.93 -10.95
CA HIS A 181 -14.69 6.34 -9.83
C HIS A 181 -13.78 7.35 -9.14
N SER A 182 -13.44 7.08 -7.88
CA SER A 182 -12.25 7.67 -7.27
C SER A 182 -10.99 7.26 -8.03
N ALA A 183 -9.89 8.01 -7.86
CA ALA A 183 -8.62 7.74 -8.54
C ALA A 183 -8.16 6.27 -8.39
N GLN A 184 -8.23 5.74 -7.16
CA GLN A 184 -7.86 4.36 -6.87
C GLN A 184 -8.83 3.36 -7.54
N GLY A 185 -10.14 3.60 -7.45
CA GLY A 185 -11.16 2.74 -8.04
C GLY A 185 -11.10 2.69 -9.57
N TYR A 186 -10.78 3.82 -10.20
CA TYR A 186 -10.64 3.91 -11.66
C TYR A 186 -9.50 3.03 -12.18
N ALA A 187 -8.34 3.06 -11.51
CA ALA A 187 -7.19 2.26 -11.90
C ALA A 187 -7.46 0.75 -11.84
N GLN A 188 -8.25 0.30 -10.85
CA GLN A 188 -8.69 -1.10 -10.71
C GLN A 188 -9.67 -1.46 -11.83
N SER A 189 -10.74 -0.68 -12.01
CA SER A 189 -11.77 -0.94 -13.01
C SER A 189 -11.21 -0.95 -14.44
N ARG A 190 -10.34 0.02 -14.79
CA ARG A 190 -9.71 0.07 -16.12
C ARG A 190 -8.78 -1.11 -16.40
N ARG A 191 -8.07 -1.60 -15.38
CA ARG A 191 -7.20 -2.78 -15.51
C ARG A 191 -8.03 -4.05 -15.73
N ALA A 192 -9.12 -4.20 -14.98
CA ALA A 192 -10.03 -5.33 -15.13
C ALA A 192 -10.72 -5.33 -16.50
N ALA A 193 -11.29 -4.20 -16.93
CA ALA A 193 -11.90 -4.06 -18.25
C ALA A 193 -10.93 -4.40 -19.38
N LYS A 194 -9.65 -3.98 -19.27
CA LYS A 194 -8.62 -4.32 -20.26
C LYS A 194 -8.19 -5.79 -20.23
N SER A 195 -8.16 -6.42 -19.06
CA SER A 195 -7.63 -7.77 -18.89
C SER A 195 -8.67 -8.86 -19.14
N LEU A 196 -9.94 -8.57 -18.83
CA LEU A 196 -11.06 -9.51 -18.94
C LEU A 196 -11.97 -9.23 -20.12
N GLY A 197 -12.09 -7.97 -20.57
CA GLY A 197 -13.05 -7.56 -21.61
C GLY A 197 -12.78 -8.13 -23.00
N SER A 198 -11.64 -8.78 -23.22
CA SER A 198 -11.28 -9.43 -24.48
C SER A 198 -11.10 -10.95 -24.36
N LEU A 199 -11.43 -11.56 -23.22
CA LEU A 199 -11.24 -13.00 -23.03
C LEU A 199 -12.33 -13.79 -23.73
N ALA A 200 -11.92 -14.72 -24.59
CA ALA A 200 -12.84 -15.59 -25.31
C ALA A 200 -13.68 -16.44 -24.35
N GLY A 201 -14.99 -16.46 -24.55
CA GLY A 201 -15.92 -17.26 -23.75
C GLY A 201 -16.37 -16.66 -22.42
N ILE A 202 -15.93 -15.43 -22.12
CA ILE A 202 -16.41 -14.63 -20.98
C ILE A 202 -17.24 -13.45 -21.53
N ASN A 203 -18.55 -13.49 -21.31
CA ASN A 203 -19.44 -12.43 -21.77
C ASN A 203 -19.42 -11.27 -20.77
N THR A 204 -18.93 -10.12 -21.19
CA THR A 204 -18.81 -8.90 -20.37
C THR A 204 -19.13 -7.68 -21.22
N ALA A 205 -19.41 -6.54 -20.58
CA ALA A 205 -19.74 -5.32 -21.31
C ALA A 205 -18.50 -4.75 -22.03
N ARG A 206 -18.62 -4.54 -23.34
CA ARG A 206 -17.61 -3.87 -24.16
C ARG A 206 -17.43 -2.41 -23.70
N PRO A 207 -16.18 -1.94 -23.53
CA PRO A 207 -15.89 -0.52 -23.35
C PRO A 207 -16.24 0.27 -24.62
N LEU A 208 -17.08 1.31 -24.45
CA LEU A 208 -17.40 2.29 -25.50
C LEU A 208 -16.47 3.51 -25.42
N GLY A 209 -15.92 3.80 -24.25
CA GLY A 209 -15.05 4.96 -24.03
C GLY A 209 -14.48 5.01 -22.62
N HIS A 210 -13.38 5.75 -22.43
CA HIS A 210 -12.82 6.00 -21.10
C HIS A 210 -12.05 7.33 -21.06
N SER A 211 -11.86 7.90 -19.88
CA SER A 211 -11.03 9.09 -19.68
C SER A 211 -10.25 9.01 -18.39
N ASP A 212 -8.90 9.00 -18.49
CA ASP A 212 -8.00 8.96 -17.34
C ASP A 212 -8.06 10.24 -16.52
N HIS A 213 -8.18 11.37 -17.21
CA HIS A 213 -8.31 12.68 -16.57
C HIS A 213 -9.62 12.81 -15.79
N LEU A 214 -10.73 12.28 -16.34
CA LEU A 214 -12.05 12.35 -15.71
C LEU A 214 -12.39 11.13 -14.85
N GLN A 215 -11.53 10.12 -14.79
CA GLN A 215 -11.72 8.88 -14.01
C GLN A 215 -13.07 8.20 -14.32
N ALA A 216 -13.40 8.18 -15.62
CA ALA A 216 -14.72 7.79 -16.13
C ALA A 216 -14.59 6.64 -17.15
N ILE A 217 -15.50 5.68 -17.08
CA ILE A 217 -15.58 4.53 -18.01
C ILE A 217 -17.01 4.45 -18.53
N LEU A 218 -17.15 4.35 -19.85
CA LEU A 218 -18.41 4.13 -20.54
C LEU A 218 -18.42 2.70 -21.10
N LEU A 219 -19.41 1.93 -20.70
CA LEU A 219 -19.58 0.54 -21.10
C LEU A 219 -20.90 0.40 -21.88
N GLU A 220 -20.99 -0.58 -22.77
CA GLU A 220 -22.25 -0.91 -23.40
C GLU A 220 -23.28 -1.40 -22.37
N TRP A 221 -24.56 -1.16 -22.64
CA TRP A 221 -25.63 -1.76 -21.86
C TRP A 221 -25.81 -3.23 -22.25
N LEU A 222 -25.62 -4.12 -21.28
CA LEU A 222 -25.97 -5.53 -21.45
C LEU A 222 -27.47 -5.70 -21.25
N ARG A 223 -28.15 -6.20 -22.27
CA ARG A 223 -29.58 -6.55 -22.21
C ARG A 223 -29.80 -7.68 -21.20
N GLY A 224 -31.02 -7.76 -20.67
CA GLY A 224 -31.43 -8.78 -19.70
C GLY A 224 -31.73 -8.23 -18.32
N GLU A 225 -31.98 -9.14 -17.38
CA GLU A 225 -32.25 -8.85 -15.97
C GLU A 225 -31.15 -9.44 -15.09
N SER A 226 -30.85 -8.79 -13.96
CA SER A 226 -29.92 -9.36 -12.97
C SER A 226 -30.42 -10.72 -12.47
N LEU A 227 -29.53 -11.67 -12.28
CA LEU A 227 -29.84 -13.02 -11.76
C LEU A 227 -30.54 -12.94 -10.39
N ALA A 228 -30.11 -12.01 -9.52
CA ALA A 228 -30.78 -11.73 -8.24
C ALA A 228 -32.26 -11.36 -8.42
N GLY A 229 -32.58 -10.50 -9.39
CA GLY A 229 -33.96 -10.11 -9.70
C GLY A 229 -34.81 -11.28 -10.20
N LEU A 230 -34.24 -12.12 -11.06
CA LEU A 230 -34.91 -13.33 -11.56
C LEU A 230 -35.15 -14.37 -10.47
N ILE A 231 -34.20 -14.55 -9.54
CA ILE A 231 -34.38 -15.40 -8.36
C ILE A 231 -35.52 -14.86 -7.49
N ALA A 232 -35.48 -13.56 -7.15
CA ALA A 232 -36.48 -12.92 -6.30
C ALA A 232 -37.91 -12.97 -6.90
N LYS A 233 -38.03 -12.87 -8.22
CA LYS A 233 -39.31 -12.98 -8.94
C LYS A 233 -39.74 -14.43 -9.23
N ASN A 234 -38.92 -15.41 -8.87
CA ASN A 234 -39.09 -16.82 -9.24
C ASN A 234 -39.27 -17.04 -10.76
N ARG A 235 -38.47 -16.35 -11.57
CA ARG A 235 -38.48 -16.37 -13.05
C ARG A 235 -37.17 -16.86 -13.65
N LEU A 236 -36.32 -17.49 -12.85
CA LEU A 236 -35.02 -17.96 -13.31
C LEU A 236 -35.18 -19.10 -14.33
N PRO A 237 -34.57 -19.02 -15.53
CA PRO A 237 -34.57 -20.14 -16.46
C PRO A 237 -33.88 -21.38 -15.86
N ARG A 238 -34.41 -22.57 -16.13
CA ARG A 238 -33.94 -23.85 -15.54
C ARG A 238 -32.44 -24.09 -15.67
N GLU A 239 -31.84 -23.72 -16.80
CA GLU A 239 -30.41 -23.97 -17.06
C GLU A 239 -29.51 -22.81 -16.62
N ALA A 240 -30.08 -21.65 -16.24
CA ALA A 240 -29.31 -20.44 -16.04
C ALA A 240 -28.28 -20.58 -14.91
N MET A 241 -28.63 -21.14 -13.77
CA MET A 241 -27.70 -21.29 -12.65
C MET A 241 -26.55 -22.27 -12.97
N CYS A 242 -26.85 -23.36 -13.70
CA CYS A 242 -25.82 -24.26 -14.21
C CYS A 242 -24.87 -23.55 -15.20
N GLU A 243 -25.40 -22.68 -16.06
CA GLU A 243 -24.57 -21.90 -16.98
C GLU A 243 -23.72 -20.83 -16.28
N VAL A 244 -24.18 -20.26 -15.14
CA VAL A 244 -23.33 -19.42 -14.28
C VAL A 244 -22.13 -20.20 -13.76
N GLY A 245 -22.36 -21.43 -13.28
CA GLY A 245 -21.29 -22.32 -12.82
C GLY A 245 -20.28 -22.62 -13.93
N SER A 246 -20.78 -22.96 -15.12
CA SER A 246 -19.96 -23.16 -16.32
C SER A 246 -19.15 -21.90 -16.70
N LEU A 247 -19.75 -20.71 -16.58
CA LEU A 247 -19.13 -19.43 -16.89
C LEU A 247 -17.99 -19.10 -15.90
N LEU A 248 -18.17 -19.35 -14.60
CA LEU A 248 -17.11 -19.20 -13.59
C LEU A 248 -15.95 -20.16 -13.86
N ALA A 249 -16.24 -21.43 -14.18
CA ALA A 249 -15.18 -22.38 -14.52
C ALA A 249 -14.41 -21.94 -15.78
N ARG A 250 -15.09 -21.36 -16.78
CA ARG A 250 -14.41 -20.78 -17.94
C ARG A 250 -13.53 -19.60 -17.57
N LEU A 251 -13.94 -18.73 -16.64
CA LEU A 251 -13.14 -17.61 -16.15
C LEU A 251 -11.88 -18.12 -15.44
N HIS A 252 -12.05 -19.08 -14.53
CA HIS A 252 -10.95 -19.65 -13.74
C HIS A 252 -9.96 -20.46 -14.60
N ALA A 253 -10.38 -20.93 -15.78
CA ALA A 253 -9.49 -21.59 -16.74
C ALA A 253 -8.69 -20.60 -17.63
N GLN A 254 -8.95 -19.29 -17.55
CA GLN A 254 -8.23 -18.30 -18.35
C GLN A 254 -6.82 -18.06 -17.81
N HIS A 255 -5.94 -17.57 -18.70
CA HIS A 255 -4.60 -17.09 -18.33
C HIS A 255 -4.58 -15.56 -18.43
N ALA A 256 -4.92 -14.87 -17.34
CA ALA A 256 -5.02 -13.40 -17.32
C ALA A 256 -3.90 -12.76 -16.48
N THR A 257 -2.68 -12.66 -17.04
CA THR A 257 -1.44 -12.30 -16.31
C THR A 257 -1.34 -10.86 -15.79
N LYS A 258 -2.32 -9.99 -16.04
CA LYS A 258 -2.26 -8.56 -15.68
C LYS A 258 -3.21 -8.16 -14.54
N LEU A 259 -3.95 -9.10 -13.97
CA LEU A 259 -4.80 -8.84 -12.80
C LEU A 259 -3.94 -8.77 -11.52
N PRO A 260 -4.36 -7.97 -10.51
CA PRO A 260 -3.68 -7.96 -9.22
C PRO A 260 -3.75 -9.33 -8.54
N HIS A 261 -2.68 -9.75 -7.86
CA HIS A 261 -2.69 -10.99 -7.08
C HIS A 261 -3.33 -10.78 -5.71
N GLN A 262 -4.28 -11.64 -5.36
CA GLN A 262 -4.85 -11.75 -4.02
C GLN A 262 -4.27 -13.00 -3.36
N THR A 263 -3.33 -12.79 -2.42
CA THR A 263 -2.69 -13.89 -1.68
C THR A 263 -3.57 -14.34 -0.52
N LEU A 264 -3.40 -15.59 -0.07
CA LEU A 264 -4.08 -16.12 1.12
C LEU A 264 -3.76 -15.31 2.39
N ASP A 265 -2.54 -14.78 2.52
CA ASP A 265 -2.14 -13.93 3.64
C ASP A 265 -2.92 -12.61 3.65
N ARG A 266 -2.99 -11.93 2.50
CA ARG A 266 -3.77 -10.69 2.36
C ARG A 266 -5.24 -10.94 2.66
N GLU A 267 -5.78 -12.04 2.17
CA GLU A 267 -7.16 -12.43 2.43
C GLU A 267 -7.43 -12.69 3.92
N THR A 268 -6.50 -13.36 4.59
CA THR A 268 -6.54 -13.59 6.04
C THR A 268 -6.48 -12.27 6.81
N GLN A 269 -5.59 -11.35 6.43
CA GLN A 269 -5.50 -10.02 7.05
C GLN A 269 -6.77 -9.19 6.84
N GLU A 270 -7.34 -9.20 5.63
CA GLU A 270 -8.59 -8.50 5.31
C GLU A 270 -9.77 -9.08 6.12
N LEU A 271 -9.81 -10.41 6.31
CA LEU A 271 -10.78 -11.10 7.16
C LEU A 271 -10.66 -10.69 8.64
N LEU A 272 -9.45 -10.76 9.20
CA LEU A 272 -9.19 -10.43 10.61
C LEU A 272 -9.47 -8.94 10.90
N ARG A 273 -9.08 -8.05 9.99
CA ARG A 273 -9.41 -6.62 10.10
C ARG A 273 -10.92 -6.38 10.08
N GLY A 274 -11.62 -7.01 9.14
CA GLY A 274 -13.08 -6.89 9.03
C GLY A 274 -13.81 -7.40 10.26
N THR A 275 -13.37 -8.49 10.86
CA THR A 275 -13.96 -9.05 12.09
C THR A 275 -13.61 -8.25 13.35
N ASN A 276 -12.43 -7.63 13.40
CA ASN A 276 -12.08 -6.67 14.46
C ASN A 276 -12.95 -5.40 14.40
N ASP A 277 -13.20 -4.88 13.19
CA ASP A 277 -14.12 -3.75 13.00
C ASP A 277 -15.55 -4.12 13.45
N LEU A 278 -16.04 -5.33 13.14
CA LEU A 278 -17.33 -5.84 13.65
C LEU A 278 -17.35 -5.98 15.17
N SER A 279 -16.27 -6.48 15.77
CA SER A 279 -16.14 -6.60 17.22
C SER A 279 -16.25 -5.26 17.92
N THR A 280 -15.81 -4.18 17.28
CA THR A 280 -15.98 -2.81 17.79
C THR A 280 -17.44 -2.34 17.70
N ILE A 281 -18.14 -2.72 16.63
CA ILE A 281 -19.54 -2.33 16.36
C ILE A 281 -20.52 -3.14 17.21
N LEU A 282 -20.27 -4.43 17.41
CA LEU A 282 -21.12 -5.36 18.15
C LEU A 282 -20.29 -6.23 19.12
N PRO A 283 -19.87 -5.67 20.27
CA PRO A 283 -18.99 -6.38 21.21
C PRO A 283 -19.57 -7.67 21.80
N SER A 284 -20.90 -7.84 21.79
CA SER A 284 -21.56 -9.03 22.34
C SER A 284 -21.22 -10.33 21.62
N ILE A 285 -20.74 -10.26 20.36
CA ILE A 285 -20.39 -11.43 19.55
C ILE A 285 -18.89 -11.58 19.31
N THR A 286 -18.03 -10.81 20.01
CA THR A 286 -16.57 -10.82 19.80
C THR A 286 -15.96 -12.21 19.96
N SER A 287 -16.40 -13.00 20.94
CA SER A 287 -15.89 -14.37 21.13
C SER A 287 -16.15 -15.24 19.90
N LEU A 288 -17.38 -15.20 19.38
CA LEU A 288 -17.78 -15.95 18.19
C LEU A 288 -17.05 -15.45 16.94
N LEU A 289 -16.92 -14.14 16.76
CA LEU A 289 -16.15 -13.56 15.65
C LEU A 289 -14.69 -14.01 15.64
N ASN A 290 -14.05 -13.99 16.81
CA ASN A 290 -12.66 -14.44 16.96
C ASN A 290 -12.51 -15.92 16.65
N GLU A 291 -13.41 -16.76 17.15
CA GLU A 291 -13.43 -18.20 16.88
C GLU A 291 -13.56 -18.48 15.37
N VAL A 292 -14.64 -18.00 14.74
CA VAL A 292 -14.92 -18.26 13.31
C VAL A 292 -13.83 -17.70 12.41
N SER A 293 -13.34 -16.48 12.69
CA SER A 293 -12.28 -15.87 11.87
C SER A 293 -10.94 -16.58 12.01
N GLN A 294 -10.59 -17.05 13.21
CA GLN A 294 -9.39 -17.83 13.45
C GLN A 294 -9.47 -19.20 12.77
N THR A 295 -10.61 -19.89 12.85
CA THR A 295 -10.83 -21.15 12.12
C THR A 295 -10.70 -20.96 10.62
N CYS A 296 -11.30 -19.91 10.05
CA CYS A 296 -11.11 -19.56 8.64
C CYS A 296 -9.64 -19.29 8.30
N ALA A 297 -8.93 -18.50 9.12
CA ALA A 297 -7.52 -18.17 8.92
C ALA A 297 -6.64 -19.44 8.92
N GLU A 298 -6.86 -20.34 9.87
CA GLU A 298 -6.16 -21.62 9.95
C GLU A 298 -6.45 -22.50 8.73
N GLN A 299 -7.71 -22.59 8.31
CA GLN A 299 -8.08 -23.34 7.12
C GLN A 299 -7.49 -22.73 5.83
N LEU A 300 -7.37 -21.41 5.72
CA LEU A 300 -6.68 -20.77 4.59
C LEU A 300 -5.17 -21.07 4.62
N SER A 301 -4.53 -21.00 5.79
CA SER A 301 -3.09 -21.21 5.94
C SER A 301 -2.61 -22.62 5.53
N ARG A 302 -3.50 -23.62 5.61
CA ARG A 302 -3.21 -25.01 5.24
C ARG A 302 -3.36 -25.28 3.74
N ARG A 303 -3.88 -24.33 2.96
CA ARG A 303 -4.15 -24.53 1.54
C ARG A 303 -3.02 -24.03 0.66
N THR A 304 -2.73 -24.78 -0.39
CA THR A 304 -1.88 -24.33 -1.50
C THR A 304 -2.72 -23.52 -2.47
N GLN A 305 -2.34 -22.26 -2.72
CA GLN A 305 -3.07 -21.39 -3.64
C GLN A 305 -2.92 -21.86 -5.10
N VAL A 306 -4.01 -22.38 -5.69
CA VAL A 306 -4.14 -22.49 -7.15
C VAL A 306 -4.66 -21.14 -7.64
N ALA A 307 -3.73 -20.29 -8.07
CA ALA A 307 -3.99 -18.89 -8.41
C ALA A 307 -4.56 -18.79 -9.83
N VAL A 308 -5.83 -18.41 -9.95
CA VAL A 308 -6.56 -18.29 -11.22
C VAL A 308 -7.21 -16.92 -11.32
N PRO A 309 -7.59 -16.44 -12.52
CA PRO A 309 -8.43 -15.27 -12.64
C PRO A 309 -9.76 -15.50 -11.93
N ILE A 310 -10.11 -14.61 -11.01
CA ILE A 310 -11.38 -14.59 -10.30
C ILE A 310 -12.06 -13.23 -10.54
N HIS A 311 -13.38 -13.21 -10.42
CA HIS A 311 -14.17 -11.99 -10.38
C HIS A 311 -13.89 -11.21 -9.09
N GLY A 312 -13.66 -11.90 -7.97
CA GLY A 312 -13.26 -11.32 -6.66
C GLY A 312 -14.39 -10.66 -5.88
N ASP A 313 -15.58 -10.55 -6.45
CA ASP A 313 -16.83 -10.11 -5.80
C ASP A 313 -18.05 -10.74 -6.51
N CYS A 314 -17.93 -12.02 -6.87
CA CYS A 314 -18.99 -12.69 -7.63
C CYS A 314 -20.23 -12.92 -6.75
N HIS A 315 -21.38 -12.40 -7.18
CA HIS A 315 -22.66 -12.65 -6.53
C HIS A 315 -23.84 -12.44 -7.49
N PRO A 316 -25.08 -12.89 -7.16
CA PRO A 316 -26.21 -12.87 -8.11
C PRO A 316 -26.60 -11.51 -8.71
N GLN A 317 -26.23 -10.35 -8.13
CA GLN A 317 -26.53 -9.07 -8.79
C GLN A 317 -25.54 -8.73 -9.91
N GLN A 318 -24.37 -9.39 -9.93
CA GLN A 318 -23.29 -9.16 -10.90
C GLN A 318 -23.40 -10.06 -12.13
N ILE A 319 -24.46 -10.85 -12.21
CA ILE A 319 -24.78 -11.70 -13.34
C ILE A 319 -26.03 -11.13 -14.02
N VAL A 320 -25.94 -10.89 -15.32
CA VAL A 320 -27.07 -10.49 -16.16
C VAL A 320 -27.47 -11.66 -17.04
N VAL A 321 -28.77 -11.94 -17.09
CA VAL A 321 -29.34 -13.03 -17.88
C VAL A 321 -30.28 -12.44 -18.93
N ASP A 322 -29.97 -12.71 -20.20
CA ASP A 322 -30.83 -12.42 -21.35
C ASP A 322 -31.11 -13.72 -22.10
N ASN A 323 -32.29 -14.28 -21.90
CA ASN A 323 -32.66 -15.61 -22.41
C ASN A 323 -31.65 -16.70 -21.98
N ARG A 324 -30.81 -17.18 -22.89
CA ARG A 324 -29.73 -18.16 -22.63
C ARG A 324 -28.35 -17.54 -22.53
N HIS A 325 -28.23 -16.22 -22.72
CA HIS A 325 -26.97 -15.50 -22.62
C HIS A 325 -26.75 -15.02 -21.19
N ILE A 326 -25.63 -15.45 -20.60
CA ILE A 326 -25.22 -15.06 -19.26
C ILE A 326 -23.97 -14.23 -19.37
N SER A 327 -24.00 -13.06 -18.74
CA SER A 327 -22.91 -12.09 -18.76
C SER A 327 -22.55 -11.63 -17.35
N MET A 328 -21.27 -11.35 -17.12
CA MET A 328 -20.78 -10.76 -15.87
C MET A 328 -20.66 -9.24 -16.00
N ILE A 329 -20.97 -8.54 -14.92
CA ILE A 329 -20.75 -7.10 -14.74
C ILE A 329 -19.94 -6.84 -13.48
N ASP A 330 -19.48 -5.61 -13.29
CA ASP A 330 -18.76 -5.16 -12.08
C ASP A 330 -17.46 -5.94 -11.77
N LEU A 331 -16.62 -6.13 -12.79
CA LEU A 331 -15.29 -6.76 -12.69
C LEU A 331 -14.23 -5.90 -11.97
N ASP A 332 -14.64 -4.84 -11.27
CA ASP A 332 -13.73 -3.88 -10.63
C ASP A 332 -12.81 -4.57 -9.58
N SER A 333 -13.29 -5.67 -8.99
CA SER A 333 -12.57 -6.48 -7.99
C SER A 333 -11.80 -7.67 -8.59
N ALA A 334 -11.73 -7.79 -9.91
CA ALA A 334 -11.09 -8.92 -10.56
C ALA A 334 -9.61 -9.05 -10.19
N ALA A 335 -9.17 -10.25 -9.88
CA ALA A 335 -7.85 -10.56 -9.35
C ALA A 335 -7.35 -11.93 -9.82
N ILE A 336 -6.08 -12.23 -9.57
CA ILE A 336 -5.57 -13.61 -9.55
C ILE A 336 -5.66 -14.11 -8.11
N GLY A 337 -6.52 -15.09 -7.84
CA GLY A 337 -6.82 -15.57 -6.50
C GLY A 337 -7.27 -17.03 -6.48
N HIS A 338 -7.74 -17.50 -5.32
CA HIS A 338 -8.27 -18.86 -5.19
C HIS A 338 -9.68 -18.96 -5.80
N SER A 339 -9.92 -19.94 -6.68
CA SER A 339 -11.19 -20.13 -7.39
C SER A 339 -12.42 -20.21 -6.46
N ALA A 340 -12.26 -20.82 -5.29
CA ALA A 340 -13.31 -20.92 -4.28
C ALA A 340 -13.81 -19.56 -3.75
N ASN A 341 -13.08 -18.46 -3.94
CA ASN A 341 -13.53 -17.13 -3.52
C ASN A 341 -14.84 -16.74 -4.21
N ASP A 342 -14.91 -16.86 -5.54
CA ASP A 342 -16.13 -16.53 -6.29
C ASP A 342 -17.30 -17.44 -5.93
N LEU A 343 -17.06 -18.75 -5.82
CA LEU A 343 -18.09 -19.72 -5.45
C LEU A 343 -18.60 -19.47 -4.04
N GLY A 344 -17.71 -19.36 -3.05
CA GLY A 344 -18.06 -19.14 -1.66
C GLY A 344 -18.79 -17.82 -1.45
N ASN A 345 -18.33 -16.73 -2.07
CA ASN A 345 -19.01 -15.44 -2.01
C ASN A 345 -20.42 -15.49 -2.62
N PHE A 346 -20.57 -16.15 -3.76
CA PHE A 346 -21.87 -16.31 -4.41
C PHE A 346 -22.86 -17.06 -3.52
N LEU A 347 -22.42 -18.17 -2.91
CA LEU A 347 -23.23 -18.96 -1.98
C LEU A 347 -23.54 -18.17 -0.70
N ALA A 348 -22.62 -17.33 -0.21
CA ALA A 348 -22.84 -16.49 0.97
C ALA A 348 -23.98 -15.49 0.75
N HIS A 349 -24.12 -14.96 -0.47
CA HIS A 349 -25.24 -14.10 -0.84
C HIS A 349 -26.59 -14.85 -0.86
N LEU A 350 -26.63 -16.10 -1.33
CA LEU A 350 -27.84 -16.93 -1.25
C LEU A 350 -28.23 -17.19 0.20
N GLN A 351 -27.27 -17.57 1.05
CA GLN A 351 -27.49 -17.80 2.48
C GLN A 351 -27.93 -16.53 3.21
N ARG A 352 -27.34 -15.38 2.91
CA ARG A 352 -27.80 -14.08 3.42
C ARG A 352 -29.26 -13.82 3.05
N ASP A 353 -29.66 -14.10 1.81
CA ASP A 353 -31.04 -13.88 1.36
C ASP A 353 -32.01 -14.85 2.05
N VAL A 354 -31.59 -16.08 2.37
CA VAL A 354 -32.35 -17.02 3.23
C VAL A 354 -32.53 -16.46 4.64
N LEU A 355 -31.45 -16.03 5.30
CA LEU A 355 -31.51 -15.46 6.65
C LEU A 355 -32.34 -14.17 6.73
N GLN A 356 -32.48 -13.46 5.61
CA GLN A 356 -33.32 -12.27 5.48
C GLN A 356 -34.78 -12.58 5.08
N GLY A 357 -35.13 -13.85 4.89
CA GLY A 357 -36.47 -14.27 4.47
C GLY A 357 -36.82 -13.91 3.02
N LYS A 358 -35.82 -13.59 2.19
CA LYS A 358 -36.00 -13.24 0.77
C LYS A 358 -35.94 -14.46 -0.14
N LEU A 359 -35.38 -15.57 0.34
CA LEU A 359 -35.24 -16.82 -0.39
C LEU A 359 -35.57 -18.00 0.54
N HIS A 360 -36.30 -19.00 0.05
CA HIS A 360 -36.55 -20.22 0.82
C HIS A 360 -35.30 -21.10 0.87
N ALA A 361 -35.02 -21.75 2.01
CA ALA A 361 -33.82 -22.57 2.20
C ALA A 361 -33.68 -23.67 1.15
N SER A 362 -34.74 -24.45 0.89
CA SER A 362 -34.73 -25.50 -0.14
C SER A 362 -34.41 -24.96 -1.54
N ARG A 363 -34.88 -23.74 -1.86
CA ARG A 363 -34.59 -23.12 -3.14
C ARG A 363 -33.13 -22.66 -3.23
N ALA A 364 -32.55 -22.19 -2.12
CA ALA A 364 -31.13 -21.85 -2.07
C ALA A 364 -30.24 -23.09 -2.25
N GLU A 365 -30.63 -24.23 -1.68
CA GLU A 365 -29.97 -25.52 -1.86
C GLU A 365 -30.01 -25.98 -3.32
N GLU A 366 -31.19 -25.97 -3.95
CA GLU A 366 -31.35 -26.29 -5.38
C GLU A 366 -30.44 -25.43 -6.27
N LEU A 367 -30.41 -24.11 -6.03
CA LEU A 367 -29.58 -23.18 -6.78
C LEU A 367 -28.08 -23.42 -6.54
N THR A 368 -27.70 -23.77 -5.31
CA THR A 368 -26.32 -24.13 -4.94
C THR A 368 -25.87 -25.37 -5.71
N GLU A 369 -26.70 -26.42 -5.72
CA GLU A 369 -26.42 -27.65 -6.46
C GLU A 369 -26.30 -27.40 -7.97
N GLU A 370 -27.19 -26.61 -8.56
CA GLU A 370 -27.13 -26.27 -9.98
C GLU A 370 -25.86 -25.50 -10.35
N LEU A 371 -25.46 -24.52 -9.53
CA LEU A 371 -24.23 -23.75 -9.72
C LEU A 371 -23.00 -24.66 -9.67
N LEU A 372 -22.87 -25.46 -8.61
CA LEU A 372 -21.72 -26.35 -8.41
C LEU A 372 -21.68 -27.45 -9.47
N ARG A 373 -22.84 -27.99 -9.89
CA ARG A 373 -22.94 -28.95 -11.01
C ARG A 373 -22.43 -28.34 -12.31
N GLY A 374 -22.78 -27.09 -12.60
CA GLY A 374 -22.26 -26.35 -13.75
C GLY A 374 -20.74 -26.18 -13.71
N TYR A 375 -20.22 -25.77 -12.56
CA TYR A 375 -18.78 -25.59 -12.34
C TYR A 375 -18.00 -26.90 -12.48
N ALA A 376 -18.50 -27.98 -11.89
CA ALA A 376 -17.88 -29.31 -11.89
C ALA A 376 -17.73 -29.91 -13.30
N LYS A 377 -18.62 -29.59 -14.24
CA LYS A 377 -18.53 -30.05 -15.65
C LYS A 377 -17.20 -29.69 -16.32
N LYS A 378 -16.58 -28.59 -15.90
CA LYS A 378 -15.29 -28.10 -16.44
C LYS A 378 -14.14 -28.25 -15.46
N THR A 379 -14.44 -28.36 -14.16
CA THR A 379 -13.46 -28.55 -13.09
C THR A 379 -13.91 -29.69 -12.16
N PRO A 380 -13.83 -30.98 -12.56
CA PRO A 380 -14.42 -32.08 -11.77
C PRO A 380 -13.80 -32.27 -10.38
N ALA A 381 -12.55 -31.89 -10.19
CA ALA A 381 -11.79 -32.08 -8.95
C ALA A 381 -11.56 -30.78 -8.17
N PHE A 382 -12.56 -29.88 -8.13
CA PHE A 382 -12.44 -28.64 -7.36
C PHE A 382 -12.57 -28.90 -5.85
N ASP A 383 -11.87 -28.09 -5.05
CA ASP A 383 -11.85 -28.24 -3.60
C ASP A 383 -13.18 -27.75 -2.98
N HIS A 384 -14.09 -28.70 -2.72
CA HIS A 384 -15.36 -28.44 -2.03
C HIS A 384 -15.17 -27.86 -0.62
N GLN A 385 -14.12 -28.27 0.09
CA GLN A 385 -13.84 -27.76 1.43
C GLN A 385 -13.42 -26.30 1.35
N ALA A 386 -12.62 -25.92 0.35
CA ALA A 386 -12.30 -24.51 0.12
C ALA A 386 -13.58 -23.71 -0.13
N VAL A 387 -14.51 -24.21 -0.93
CA VAL A 387 -15.79 -23.51 -1.15
C VAL A 387 -16.54 -23.27 0.15
N GLN A 388 -16.57 -24.24 1.08
CA GLN A 388 -17.18 -24.05 2.41
C GLN A 388 -16.44 -23.02 3.27
N THR A 389 -15.09 -23.06 3.29
CA THR A 389 -14.29 -22.03 3.98
C THR A 389 -14.58 -20.63 3.43
N TYR A 390 -14.61 -20.49 2.10
CA TYR A 390 -14.88 -19.21 1.45
C TYR A 390 -16.34 -18.76 1.56
N LEU A 391 -17.28 -19.69 1.71
CA LEU A 391 -18.67 -19.38 2.06
C LEU A 391 -18.75 -18.75 3.46
N ALA A 392 -18.09 -19.34 4.46
CA ALA A 392 -18.01 -18.76 5.80
C ALA A 392 -17.34 -17.37 5.78
N ILE A 393 -16.23 -17.21 5.03
CA ILE A 393 -15.57 -15.91 4.83
C ILE A 393 -16.51 -14.90 4.16
N GLY A 394 -17.27 -15.32 3.15
CA GLY A 394 -18.27 -14.50 2.47
C GLY A 394 -19.35 -14.01 3.44
N LEU A 395 -19.85 -14.87 4.32
CA LEU A 395 -20.82 -14.49 5.36
C LEU A 395 -20.23 -13.48 6.35
N LEU A 396 -18.97 -13.65 6.77
CA LEU A 396 -18.26 -12.68 7.62
C LEU A 396 -18.08 -11.33 6.91
N ARG A 397 -17.79 -11.31 5.61
CA ARG A 397 -17.73 -10.07 4.80
C ARG A 397 -19.09 -9.37 4.73
N LEU A 398 -20.18 -10.14 4.61
CA LEU A 398 -21.56 -9.65 4.56
C LEU A 398 -22.10 -9.22 5.93
N ALA A 399 -21.50 -9.67 7.04
CA ALA A 399 -21.95 -9.35 8.41
C ALA A 399 -21.88 -7.84 8.75
N HIS A 400 -21.12 -7.05 7.98
CA HIS A 400 -21.14 -5.58 8.05
C HIS A 400 -22.35 -4.93 7.39
N GLU A 401 -22.99 -5.59 6.42
CA GLU A 401 -24.07 -5.00 5.62
C GLU A 401 -25.28 -4.54 6.45
N PRO A 402 -25.78 -5.29 7.44
CA PRO A 402 -26.91 -4.84 8.24
C PRO A 402 -26.69 -3.48 8.90
N PHE A 403 -25.53 -3.27 9.52
CA PHE A 403 -25.15 -1.98 10.10
C PHE A 403 -24.94 -0.91 9.01
N ARG A 404 -24.18 -1.27 7.95
CA ARG A 404 -23.84 -0.39 6.83
C ARG A 404 -25.07 0.15 6.10
N TYR A 405 -26.15 -0.61 5.96
CA TYR A 405 -27.37 -0.19 5.27
C TYR A 405 -28.54 0.11 6.23
N ARG A 406 -28.26 0.30 7.53
CA ARG A 406 -29.24 0.66 8.55
C ARG A 406 -30.48 -0.26 8.56
N LEU A 407 -30.26 -1.56 8.38
CA LEU A 407 -31.37 -2.51 8.42
C LEU A 407 -32.00 -2.52 9.81
N GLN A 408 -33.33 -2.65 9.87
CA GLN A 408 -34.01 -2.88 11.14
C GLN A 408 -33.47 -4.14 11.81
N ASN A 409 -33.23 -4.08 13.13
CA ASN A 409 -32.58 -5.12 13.94
C ASN A 409 -31.26 -5.59 13.32
N TRP A 410 -30.44 -4.64 12.87
CA TRP A 410 -29.12 -4.95 12.32
C TRP A 410 -28.24 -5.81 13.25
N PRO A 411 -28.25 -5.67 14.60
CA PRO A 411 -27.41 -6.51 15.47
C PRO A 411 -27.74 -8.00 15.31
N ASP A 412 -29.02 -8.36 15.43
CA ASP A 412 -29.49 -9.74 15.28
C ASP A 412 -29.17 -10.30 13.88
N LYS A 413 -29.28 -9.46 12.84
CA LYS A 413 -28.97 -9.87 11.46
C LYS A 413 -27.48 -10.10 11.27
N THR A 414 -26.62 -9.27 11.86
CA THR A 414 -25.17 -9.46 11.87
C THR A 414 -24.81 -10.73 12.64
N GLU A 415 -25.37 -10.94 13.82
CA GLU A 415 -25.13 -12.14 14.64
C GLU A 415 -25.54 -13.42 13.91
N LYS A 416 -26.73 -13.46 13.29
CA LYS A 416 -27.18 -14.62 12.51
C LYS A 416 -26.24 -14.98 11.36
N LEU A 417 -25.65 -13.99 10.69
CA LEU A 417 -24.66 -14.23 9.62
C LEU A 417 -23.39 -14.88 10.17
N VAL A 418 -22.91 -14.42 11.33
CA VAL A 418 -21.71 -14.98 11.99
C VAL A 418 -21.99 -16.38 12.56
N GLN A 419 -23.15 -16.61 13.17
CA GLN A 419 -23.59 -17.93 13.63
C GLN A 419 -23.68 -18.93 12.47
N GLN A 420 -24.25 -18.52 11.33
CA GLN A 420 -24.30 -19.35 10.13
C GLN A 420 -22.90 -19.70 9.61
N ALA A 421 -21.96 -18.75 9.64
CA ALA A 421 -20.57 -19.00 9.28
C ALA A 421 -19.92 -20.05 10.20
N SER A 422 -20.16 -19.97 11.52
CA SER A 422 -19.70 -20.99 12.48
C SER A 422 -20.25 -22.38 12.16
N GLN A 423 -21.56 -22.48 11.97
CA GLN A 423 -22.22 -23.76 11.69
C GLN A 423 -21.68 -24.42 10.43
N ILE A 424 -21.37 -23.65 9.38
CA ILE A 424 -20.80 -24.17 8.14
C ILE A 424 -19.40 -24.77 8.37
N LEU A 425 -18.58 -24.15 9.20
CA LEU A 425 -17.24 -24.66 9.54
C LEU A 425 -17.31 -25.92 10.40
N ASP A 426 -18.28 -26.01 11.32
CA ASP A 426 -18.50 -27.18 12.17
C ASP A 426 -18.96 -28.41 11.37
N HIS A 427 -19.91 -28.22 10.45
CA HIS A 427 -20.39 -29.29 9.58
C HIS A 427 -19.29 -29.79 8.63
N ALA A 428 -18.49 -28.88 8.07
CA ALA A 428 -17.35 -29.24 7.23
C ALA A 428 -16.29 -30.04 8.01
N SER A 429 -16.08 -29.74 9.29
CA SER A 429 -15.15 -30.45 10.17
C SER A 429 -15.67 -31.84 10.57
N THR A 430 -16.98 -31.98 10.76
CA THR A 430 -17.63 -33.24 11.16
C THR A 430 -17.60 -34.30 10.05
N LEU A 431 -17.75 -33.89 8.79
CA LEU A 431 -17.67 -34.79 7.61
C LEU A 431 -16.26 -35.40 7.42
N LEU A 432 -15.21 -34.81 8.00
CA LEU A 432 -13.82 -35.26 7.92
C LEU A 432 -13.46 -36.34 8.96
N SER A 433 -14.36 -36.65 9.88
CA SER A 433 -14.14 -37.69 10.91
C SER A 433 -14.46 -39.11 10.43
N THR A 434 -14.71 -39.31 9.13
CA THR A 434 -14.92 -40.62 8.51
C THR A 434 -13.67 -41.10 7.78
N PRO A 435 -13.12 -42.29 8.09
CA PRO A 435 -11.85 -42.74 7.55
C PRO A 435 -12.02 -43.39 6.17
N ALA A 436 -11.88 -42.60 5.10
CA ALA A 436 -11.56 -43.12 3.79
C ALA A 436 -10.81 -42.05 2.96
N ASP A 437 -9.68 -42.47 2.39
CA ASP A 437 -8.81 -41.74 1.47
C ASP A 437 -7.90 -40.63 2.04
N THR A 438 -6.96 -41.05 2.88
CA THR A 438 -5.70 -40.34 3.09
C THR A 438 -4.52 -41.22 2.71
N ARG A 439 -4.38 -41.50 1.42
CA ARG A 439 -3.14 -41.99 0.83
C ARG A 439 -2.90 -41.23 -0.46
N VAL A 440 -2.20 -40.10 -0.35
CA VAL A 440 -1.21 -39.54 -1.30
C VAL A 440 -0.84 -38.14 -0.79
N LEU A 441 0.47 -37.93 -0.60
CA LEU A 441 1.17 -36.66 -0.26
C LEU A 441 1.08 -36.17 1.19
N ASN A 442 2.06 -36.53 2.02
CA ASN A 442 2.62 -35.61 3.02
C ASN A 442 4.00 -36.04 3.51
N ARG A 443 5.04 -35.53 2.84
CA ARG A 443 6.30 -35.14 3.49
C ARG A 443 6.51 -33.66 3.19
N ALA A 444 5.84 -32.79 3.95
CA ALA A 444 6.07 -31.36 3.89
C ALA A 444 7.40 -31.05 4.59
N ALA A 445 8.33 -30.37 3.90
CA ALA A 445 9.49 -29.76 4.53
C ALA A 445 9.02 -28.70 5.54
N PRO A 446 9.68 -28.57 6.71
CA PRO A 446 9.23 -27.65 7.77
C PRO A 446 9.09 -26.23 7.23
N THR A 447 7.96 -25.56 7.50
CA THR A 447 7.70 -24.20 7.02
C THR A 447 8.74 -23.21 7.60
N PRO A 448 9.34 -22.32 6.80
CA PRO A 448 10.30 -21.34 7.28
C PRO A 448 9.65 -20.37 8.27
N GLN A 449 10.35 -20.04 9.36
CA GLN A 449 9.84 -19.07 10.34
C GLN A 449 9.89 -17.66 9.75
N VAL A 450 8.81 -16.88 9.91
CA VAL A 450 8.73 -15.50 9.41
C VAL A 450 8.64 -14.52 10.58
N ALA A 451 9.49 -13.50 10.56
CA ALA A 451 9.46 -12.39 11.51
C ALA A 451 9.38 -11.05 10.76
N ASP A 452 8.23 -10.39 10.81
CA ASP A 452 8.00 -9.06 10.23
C ASP A 452 7.59 -8.06 11.32
N PRO A 453 8.54 -7.54 12.12
CA PRO A 453 8.24 -6.57 13.18
C PRO A 453 7.83 -5.20 12.64
N PHE A 454 7.92 -4.97 11.33
CA PHE A 454 7.65 -3.69 10.70
C PHE A 454 6.34 -3.68 9.89
N LEU A 455 5.60 -4.79 9.91
CA LEU A 455 4.33 -4.97 9.19
C LEU A 455 4.46 -4.57 7.71
N VAL A 456 5.55 -4.98 7.05
CA VAL A 456 5.81 -4.73 5.63
C VAL A 456 4.69 -5.26 4.75
N SER A 457 4.01 -6.32 5.18
CA SER A 457 2.82 -6.84 4.50
C SER A 457 1.69 -5.80 4.33
N GLU A 458 1.65 -4.74 5.15
CA GLU A 458 0.67 -3.66 5.08
C GLU A 458 1.07 -2.48 4.16
N ASP A 459 2.32 -2.47 3.65
CA ASP A 459 2.83 -1.41 2.77
C ASP A 459 2.34 -1.58 1.33
N SER A 460 1.18 -0.99 1.02
CA SER A 460 0.58 -1.04 -0.32
C SER A 460 1.44 -0.41 -1.41
N ASP A 461 2.34 0.51 -1.04
CA ASP A 461 3.23 1.21 -1.95
C ASP A 461 4.51 0.41 -2.24
N LEU A 462 4.77 -0.66 -1.47
CA LEU A 462 5.87 -1.62 -1.65
C LEU A 462 5.35 -3.07 -1.68
N SER A 463 4.30 -3.33 -2.46
CA SER A 463 3.60 -4.62 -2.52
C SER A 463 4.49 -5.84 -2.76
N THR A 464 5.60 -5.67 -3.49
CA THR A 464 6.57 -6.74 -3.77
C THR A 464 7.34 -7.21 -2.53
N ALA A 465 7.42 -6.39 -1.48
CA ALA A 465 8.05 -6.78 -0.21
C ALA A 465 7.17 -7.72 0.62
N SER A 466 5.84 -7.61 0.48
CA SER A 466 4.88 -8.56 1.07
C SER A 466 5.03 -9.96 0.43
N GLU A 467 5.16 -10.02 -0.89
CA GLU A 467 5.43 -11.28 -1.61
C GLU A 467 6.78 -11.88 -1.21
N ALA A 468 7.81 -11.04 -1.08
CA ALA A 468 9.15 -11.49 -0.75
C ALA A 468 9.27 -12.11 0.66
N ILE A 469 8.42 -11.72 1.62
CA ILE A 469 8.39 -12.34 2.96
C ILE A 469 7.52 -13.60 3.06
N ASN A 470 6.74 -13.92 2.03
CA ASN A 470 5.94 -15.14 2.00
C ASN A 470 6.86 -16.37 1.82
N PRO A 471 6.81 -17.37 2.72
CA PRO A 471 7.74 -18.50 2.68
C PRO A 471 7.68 -19.36 1.42
N GLN A 472 6.49 -19.52 0.86
CA GLN A 472 6.33 -20.30 -0.37
C GLN A 472 6.85 -19.52 -1.57
N TYR A 473 6.55 -18.23 -1.65
CA TYR A 473 7.10 -17.37 -2.68
C TYR A 473 8.63 -17.33 -2.61
N ALA A 474 9.19 -17.17 -1.42
CA ALA A 474 10.63 -17.19 -1.22
C ALA A 474 11.26 -18.52 -1.65
N ARG A 475 10.62 -19.66 -1.36
CA ARG A 475 11.08 -20.97 -1.87
C ARG A 475 11.05 -21.09 -3.38
N GLN A 476 10.06 -20.48 -4.03
CA GLN A 476 9.86 -20.61 -5.49
C GLN A 476 10.71 -19.62 -6.30
N HIS A 477 10.92 -18.41 -5.79
CA HIS A 477 11.52 -17.32 -6.57
C HIS A 477 12.85 -16.79 -6.00
N ILE A 478 13.10 -16.97 -4.70
CA ILE A 478 14.28 -16.40 -4.03
C ILE A 478 15.32 -17.49 -3.78
N LEU A 479 14.90 -18.63 -3.23
CA LEU A 479 15.77 -19.77 -2.93
C LEU A 479 16.48 -20.30 -4.18
N PRO A 480 15.88 -20.41 -5.39
CA PRO A 480 16.61 -20.85 -6.57
C PRO A 480 17.75 -19.92 -6.95
N VAL A 481 17.56 -18.59 -6.81
CA VAL A 481 18.61 -17.60 -7.06
C VAL A 481 19.74 -17.76 -6.04
N ILE A 482 19.41 -18.00 -4.76
CA ILE A 482 20.40 -18.30 -3.72
C ILE A 482 21.15 -19.59 -4.05
N LYS A 483 20.46 -20.71 -4.34
CA LYS A 483 21.07 -21.99 -4.71
C LYS A 483 22.04 -21.85 -5.88
N GLN A 484 21.62 -21.13 -6.91
CA GLN A 484 22.43 -20.87 -8.09
C GLN A 484 23.70 -20.08 -7.75
N SER A 485 23.59 -19.02 -6.94
CA SER A 485 24.72 -18.17 -6.58
C SER A 485 25.75 -18.89 -5.71
N PHE A 486 25.30 -19.69 -4.75
CA PHE A 486 26.17 -20.43 -3.85
C PHE A 486 26.62 -21.79 -4.43
N HIS A 487 26.16 -22.14 -5.64
CA HIS A 487 26.40 -23.43 -6.29
C HIS A 487 26.03 -24.62 -5.40
N ASP A 488 24.91 -24.51 -4.68
CA ASP A 488 24.50 -25.46 -3.65
C ASP A 488 23.00 -25.75 -3.71
N GLU A 489 22.64 -26.84 -4.41
CA GLU A 489 21.26 -27.31 -4.53
C GLU A 489 20.67 -27.86 -3.22
N SER A 490 21.51 -28.10 -2.20
CA SER A 490 21.08 -28.62 -0.90
C SER A 490 20.72 -27.54 0.12
N LEU A 491 20.74 -26.27 -0.24
CA LEU A 491 20.25 -25.19 0.62
C LEU A 491 18.73 -25.26 0.78
N GLU A 492 18.25 -25.20 2.02
CA GLU A 492 16.83 -25.08 2.33
C GLU A 492 16.57 -23.84 3.16
N LEU A 493 15.46 -23.17 2.87
CA LEU A 493 15.08 -21.93 3.56
C LEU A 493 14.58 -22.24 4.98
N ARG A 494 15.23 -21.65 5.99
CA ARG A 494 14.92 -21.83 7.42
C ARG A 494 14.10 -20.69 8.00
N SER A 495 14.48 -19.45 7.72
CA SER A 495 13.75 -18.28 8.23
C SER A 495 13.82 -17.09 7.29
N ILE A 496 12.81 -16.24 7.41
CA ILE A 496 12.69 -14.95 6.73
C ILE A 496 12.48 -13.87 7.79
N ARG A 497 13.29 -12.82 7.78
CA ARG A 497 13.18 -11.74 8.76
C ARG A 497 13.27 -10.37 8.11
N VAL A 498 12.28 -9.52 8.35
CA VAL A 498 12.38 -8.10 7.96
C VAL A 498 13.31 -7.40 8.95
N LEU A 499 14.40 -6.85 8.44
CA LEU A 499 15.39 -6.12 9.25
C LEU A 499 15.13 -4.61 9.26
N ARG A 500 14.66 -4.05 8.14
CA ARG A 500 14.33 -2.62 8.03
C ARG A 500 13.20 -2.39 7.04
N HIS A 501 12.33 -1.45 7.37
CA HIS A 501 11.24 -1.01 6.52
C HIS A 501 11.13 0.51 6.51
N LYS A 502 11.04 1.10 5.31
CA LYS A 502 10.63 2.49 5.12
C LYS A 502 9.39 2.50 4.23
N PRO A 503 8.21 2.81 4.80
CA PRO A 503 6.94 2.75 4.10
C PRO A 503 6.96 3.46 2.74
N GLY A 504 6.44 2.77 1.72
CA GLY A 504 6.36 3.13 0.31
C GLY A 504 7.69 3.34 -0.41
N ARG A 505 8.82 2.94 0.20
CA ARG A 505 10.14 3.29 -0.32
C ARG A 505 11.09 2.12 -0.45
N ARG A 506 11.41 1.44 0.65
CA ARG A 506 12.42 0.37 0.66
C ARG A 506 12.25 -0.59 1.82
N CYS A 507 12.67 -1.83 1.60
CA CYS A 507 12.66 -2.91 2.59
C CYS A 507 13.95 -3.73 2.50
N LEU A 508 14.47 -4.16 3.66
CA LEU A 508 15.61 -5.06 3.79
C LEU A 508 15.13 -6.33 4.51
N ILE A 509 15.26 -7.46 3.82
CA ILE A 509 14.80 -8.78 4.28
C ILE A 509 16.00 -9.72 4.39
N GLU A 510 16.07 -10.49 5.44
CA GLU A 510 17.05 -11.55 5.67
C GLU A 510 16.43 -12.91 5.37
N TYR A 511 17.14 -13.73 4.60
CA TYR A 511 16.81 -15.12 4.29
C TYR A 511 17.91 -16.01 4.87
N ALA A 512 17.60 -16.76 5.92
CA ALA A 512 18.52 -17.74 6.47
C ALA A 512 18.24 -19.09 5.81
N CYS A 513 19.28 -19.66 5.20
CA CYS A 513 19.25 -20.96 4.54
C CYS A 513 20.25 -21.89 5.23
N GLU A 514 19.96 -23.18 5.26
CA GLU A 514 20.87 -24.21 5.77
C GLU A 514 21.09 -25.26 4.70
N ASN A 515 22.35 -25.65 4.50
CA ASN A 515 22.66 -26.81 3.69
C ASN A 515 22.27 -28.08 4.45
N VAL A 516 21.26 -28.81 3.98
CA VAL A 516 20.73 -29.99 4.69
C VAL A 516 21.67 -31.20 4.72
N LYS A 517 22.76 -31.18 3.93
CA LYS A 517 23.78 -32.24 3.91
C LYS A 517 24.95 -31.96 4.85
N THR A 518 25.31 -30.69 5.06
CA THR A 518 26.49 -30.29 5.83
C THR A 518 26.15 -29.55 7.12
N GLY A 519 24.91 -29.09 7.28
CA GLY A 519 24.48 -28.22 8.38
C GLY A 519 25.05 -26.81 8.30
N ARG A 520 25.64 -26.41 7.17
CA ARG A 520 26.24 -25.08 6.99
C ARG A 520 25.15 -24.03 6.76
N ASP A 521 25.17 -22.98 7.57
CA ASP A 521 24.29 -21.83 7.40
C ASP A 521 24.80 -20.85 6.34
N VAL A 522 23.86 -20.34 5.54
CA VAL A 522 24.05 -19.28 4.55
C VAL A 522 22.97 -18.24 4.78
N THR A 523 23.35 -16.99 5.04
CA THR A 523 22.38 -15.90 5.22
C THR A 523 22.50 -14.89 4.09
N VAL A 524 21.37 -14.57 3.46
CA VAL A 524 21.29 -13.65 2.31
C VAL A 524 20.36 -12.49 2.65
N LEU A 525 20.75 -11.29 2.27
CA LEU A 525 19.95 -10.07 2.40
C LEU A 525 19.32 -9.70 1.07
N GLY A 526 17.99 -9.57 1.04
CA GLY A 526 17.23 -9.02 -0.07
C GLY A 526 16.88 -7.55 0.13
N LYS A 527 17.29 -6.73 -0.84
CA LYS A 527 17.07 -5.28 -0.85
C LYS A 527 16.01 -4.93 -1.88
N ILE A 528 14.86 -4.47 -1.40
CA ILE A 528 13.71 -4.06 -2.22
C ILE A 528 13.61 -2.54 -2.22
N HIS A 529 13.37 -1.96 -3.40
CA HIS A 529 13.18 -0.52 -3.55
C HIS A 529 12.01 -0.22 -4.50
N ALA A 530 11.14 0.73 -4.12
CA ALA A 530 9.99 1.14 -4.92
C ALA A 530 10.39 1.64 -6.32
N LYS A 531 11.52 2.37 -6.40
CA LYS A 531 12.16 2.77 -7.68
C LYS A 531 12.91 1.56 -8.26
N ARG A 532 12.79 1.31 -9.57
CA ARG A 532 13.42 0.17 -10.28
C ARG A 532 14.95 0.29 -10.36
N ARG A 533 15.64 0.16 -9.22
CA ARG A 533 17.09 0.33 -9.08
C ARG A 533 17.86 -1.00 -8.92
N HIS A 534 17.17 -2.12 -8.66
CA HIS A 534 17.76 -3.43 -8.34
C HIS A 534 18.81 -3.92 -9.36
N THR A 535 18.56 -3.78 -10.67
CA THR A 535 19.52 -4.21 -11.70
C THR A 535 20.81 -3.39 -11.67
N ARG A 536 20.69 -2.07 -11.43
CA ARG A 536 21.84 -1.17 -11.37
C ARG A 536 22.65 -1.40 -10.10
N SER A 537 21.98 -1.48 -8.94
CA SER A 537 22.65 -1.70 -7.65
C SER A 537 23.37 -3.05 -7.62
N HIS A 538 22.72 -4.11 -8.12
CA HIS A 538 23.36 -5.41 -8.28
C HIS A 538 24.58 -5.35 -9.21
N ARG A 539 24.47 -4.69 -10.38
CA ARG A 539 25.59 -4.57 -11.32
C ARG A 539 26.77 -3.83 -10.71
N LEU A 540 26.53 -2.72 -9.99
CA LEU A 540 27.60 -1.99 -9.30
C LEU A 540 28.27 -2.86 -8.23
N GLN A 541 27.47 -3.56 -7.40
CA GLN A 541 28.00 -4.49 -6.40
C GLN A 541 28.85 -5.60 -7.05
N GLN A 542 28.38 -6.16 -8.16
CA GLN A 542 29.10 -7.17 -8.94
C GLN A 542 30.42 -6.62 -9.47
N THR A 543 30.41 -5.42 -10.05
CA THR A 543 31.64 -4.81 -10.58
C THR A 543 32.65 -4.50 -9.47
N LEU A 544 32.20 -4.01 -8.31
CA LEU A 544 33.07 -3.82 -7.14
C LEU A 544 33.69 -5.15 -6.71
N TRP A 545 32.87 -6.19 -6.56
CA TRP A 545 33.31 -7.54 -6.20
C TRP A 545 34.39 -8.06 -7.15
N GLU A 546 34.17 -7.94 -8.46
CA GLU A 546 35.10 -8.37 -9.52
C GLU A 546 36.36 -7.47 -9.63
N SER A 547 36.32 -6.27 -9.06
CA SER A 547 37.43 -5.30 -9.10
C SER A 547 38.26 -5.32 -7.81
N GLY A 548 38.38 -6.48 -7.18
CA GLY A 548 39.25 -6.70 -6.01
C GLY A 548 38.63 -6.32 -4.67
N PHE A 549 37.30 -6.23 -4.57
CA PHE A 549 36.56 -6.11 -3.30
C PHE A 549 35.90 -7.42 -2.87
N ASP A 550 36.29 -8.55 -3.45
CA ASP A 550 35.89 -9.88 -2.99
C ASP A 550 36.50 -10.20 -1.60
N TYR A 551 36.19 -11.39 -1.08
CA TYR A 551 36.67 -11.84 0.24
C TYR A 551 38.15 -12.23 0.26
N GLU A 552 38.77 -12.43 -0.91
CA GLU A 552 40.19 -12.72 -1.07
C GLU A 552 41.04 -11.44 -1.22
N SER A 553 40.42 -10.26 -1.09
CA SER A 553 41.13 -8.98 -1.17
C SER A 553 42.26 -8.92 -0.13
N ALA A 554 43.49 -8.75 -0.63
CA ALA A 554 44.71 -8.78 0.17
C ALA A 554 44.82 -7.62 1.16
N ASP A 555 44.21 -6.48 0.82
CA ASP A 555 44.13 -5.31 1.69
C ASP A 555 43.06 -5.43 2.79
N GLY A 556 42.22 -6.47 2.77
CA GLY A 556 41.14 -6.63 3.74
C GLY A 556 40.00 -5.63 3.58
N ILE A 557 39.80 -5.04 2.40
CA ILE A 557 38.65 -4.17 2.10
C ILE A 557 37.76 -4.89 1.10
N SER A 558 36.51 -5.14 1.49
CA SER A 558 35.57 -5.94 0.71
C SER A 558 34.20 -5.29 0.61
N VAL A 559 33.40 -5.78 -0.32
CA VAL A 559 31.95 -5.58 -0.35
C VAL A 559 31.27 -6.93 -0.12
N ALA A 560 29.98 -6.92 0.19
CA ALA A 560 29.23 -8.17 0.31
C ALA A 560 29.12 -8.90 -1.04
N ARG A 561 29.21 -10.24 -1.01
CA ARG A 561 29.07 -11.06 -2.22
C ARG A 561 27.69 -10.82 -2.86
N PRO A 562 27.63 -10.42 -4.14
CA PRO A 562 26.37 -10.33 -4.87
C PRO A 562 25.79 -11.74 -5.08
N ALA A 563 24.50 -11.90 -4.77
CA ALA A 563 23.83 -13.21 -4.82
C ALA A 563 22.80 -13.33 -5.96
N GLY A 564 22.42 -12.23 -6.62
CA GLY A 564 21.53 -12.26 -7.78
C GLY A 564 20.41 -11.24 -7.73
N ILE A 565 19.49 -11.32 -8.69
CA ILE A 565 18.34 -10.43 -8.84
C ILE A 565 17.07 -11.28 -8.84
N VAL A 566 16.02 -10.78 -8.20
CA VAL A 566 14.65 -11.32 -8.28
C VAL A 566 13.78 -10.22 -8.88
N PRO A 567 13.63 -10.17 -10.23
CA PRO A 567 12.96 -9.08 -10.94
C PRO A 567 11.51 -8.86 -10.51
N GLU A 568 10.81 -9.94 -10.21
CA GLU A 568 9.41 -9.97 -9.78
C GLU A 568 9.23 -9.15 -8.50
N CYS A 569 10.19 -9.26 -7.56
CA CYS A 569 10.16 -8.51 -6.32
C CYS A 569 10.78 -7.10 -6.41
N ARG A 570 11.33 -6.73 -7.58
CA ARG A 570 12.25 -5.58 -7.73
C ARG A 570 13.39 -5.63 -6.72
N MET A 571 13.89 -6.82 -6.46
CA MET A 571 14.84 -7.12 -5.40
C MET A 571 16.19 -7.50 -5.99
N TRP A 572 17.25 -7.14 -5.29
CA TRP A 572 18.55 -7.77 -5.46
C TRP A 572 19.04 -8.36 -4.16
N LEU A 573 19.84 -9.42 -4.27
CA LEU A 573 20.32 -10.25 -3.17
C LEU A 573 21.83 -10.06 -3.00
N GLN A 574 22.28 -10.09 -1.75
CA GLN A 574 23.70 -10.18 -1.38
C GLN A 574 23.88 -11.04 -0.14
N GLU A 575 25.06 -11.62 0.05
CA GLU A 575 25.41 -12.32 1.28
C GLU A 575 25.40 -11.36 2.48
N ARG A 576 24.96 -11.86 3.63
CA ARG A 576 25.11 -11.16 4.92
C ARG A 576 26.55 -11.30 5.38
N VAL A 577 27.26 -10.17 5.44
CA VAL A 577 28.65 -10.13 5.92
C VAL A 577 28.71 -10.12 7.46
N PRO A 578 29.77 -10.70 8.05
CA PRO A 578 30.05 -10.56 9.47
C PRO A 578 30.55 -9.14 9.80
N GLY A 579 30.52 -8.80 11.09
CA GLY A 579 31.14 -7.56 11.60
C GLY A 579 30.26 -6.77 12.55
N THR A 580 30.88 -5.86 13.29
CA THR A 580 30.23 -4.88 14.16
C THR A 580 30.08 -3.54 13.44
N VAL A 581 29.12 -2.73 13.89
CA VAL A 581 28.94 -1.37 13.35
C VAL A 581 30.19 -0.52 13.64
N CYS A 582 30.57 0.33 12.69
CA CYS A 582 31.80 1.12 12.77
C CYS A 582 31.85 2.02 14.01
N TRP A 583 30.71 2.59 14.44
CA TRP A 583 30.63 3.43 15.65
C TRP A 583 31.19 2.78 16.90
N ASP A 584 30.87 1.51 17.14
CA ASP A 584 31.34 0.78 18.33
C ASP A 584 32.86 0.63 18.34
N VAL A 585 33.47 0.51 17.16
CA VAL A 585 34.91 0.35 17.02
C VAL A 585 35.64 1.68 17.10
N LEU A 586 35.05 2.74 16.53
CA LEU A 586 35.56 4.11 16.63
C LEU A 586 35.55 4.64 18.07
N ALA A 587 34.53 4.28 18.86
CA ALA A 587 34.46 4.62 20.28
C ALA A 587 35.44 3.82 21.17
N GLY A 588 36.05 2.76 20.63
CA GLY A 588 36.95 1.87 21.36
C GLY A 588 38.43 2.20 21.19
N PRO A 589 39.34 1.44 21.83
CA PRO A 589 40.79 1.66 21.80
C PRO A 589 41.43 1.44 20.41
N ARG A 590 40.64 1.01 19.41
CA ARG A 590 41.08 0.77 18.04
C ARG A 590 40.60 1.86 17.06
N GLY A 591 40.02 2.95 17.56
CA GLY A 591 39.41 3.99 16.74
C GLY A 591 40.37 4.58 15.71
N GLU A 592 41.55 5.04 16.13
CA GLU A 592 42.57 5.62 15.23
C GLU A 592 43.04 4.63 14.15
N MET A 593 43.35 3.39 14.54
CA MET A 593 43.76 2.35 13.60
C MET A 593 42.69 2.10 12.54
N ILE A 594 41.41 2.05 12.95
CA ILE A 594 40.30 1.84 12.03
C ILE A 594 40.01 3.08 11.18
N SER A 595 40.19 4.28 11.70
CA SER A 595 40.17 5.53 10.91
C SER A 595 41.17 5.49 9.75
N ALA A 596 42.42 5.05 9.99
CA ALA A 596 43.40 4.90 8.92
C ALA A 596 42.95 3.89 7.86
N ARG A 597 42.38 2.76 8.29
CA ARG A 597 41.83 1.73 7.39
C ARG A 597 40.63 2.21 6.59
N ILE A 598 39.81 3.10 7.14
CA ILE A 598 38.67 3.72 6.46
C ILE A 598 39.16 4.66 5.35
N ALA A 599 40.26 5.40 5.58
CA ALA A 599 40.92 6.17 4.53
C ALA A 599 41.45 5.28 3.41
N ASP A 600 42.08 4.14 3.75
CA ASP A 600 42.52 3.15 2.75
C ASP A 600 41.32 2.64 1.93
N ALA A 601 40.17 2.38 2.56
CA ALA A 601 38.96 1.90 1.90
C ALA A 601 38.34 2.95 0.95
N ALA A 602 38.25 4.21 1.38
CA ALA A 602 37.81 5.30 0.53
C ALA A 602 38.74 5.49 -0.67
N HIS A 603 40.05 5.50 -0.43
CA HIS A 603 41.05 5.65 -1.48
C HIS A 603 40.97 4.49 -2.49
N LYS A 604 40.87 3.24 -2.02
CA LYS A 604 40.68 2.06 -2.88
C LYS A 604 39.48 2.24 -3.80
N LEU A 605 38.33 2.66 -3.25
CA LEU A 605 37.11 2.92 -4.03
C LEU A 605 37.35 3.98 -5.10
N HIS A 606 38.01 5.09 -4.75
CA HIS A 606 38.30 6.20 -5.67
C HIS A 606 39.19 5.78 -6.85
N GLN A 607 40.06 4.78 -6.66
CA GLN A 607 40.95 4.26 -7.71
C GLN A 607 40.33 3.16 -8.59
N THR A 608 39.14 2.64 -8.25
CA THR A 608 38.57 1.44 -8.90
C THR A 608 37.98 1.72 -10.31
N GLU A 609 38.00 2.98 -10.79
CA GLU A 609 37.55 3.41 -12.13
C GLU A 609 36.23 2.79 -12.64
N ILE A 610 35.25 2.57 -11.76
CA ILE A 610 33.95 2.01 -12.18
C ILE A 610 33.17 3.06 -12.96
N VAL A 611 32.85 2.73 -14.21
CA VAL A 611 32.13 3.59 -15.15
C VAL A 611 30.74 3.95 -14.64
N THR A 612 30.43 5.25 -14.59
CA THR A 612 29.08 5.73 -14.27
C THR A 612 28.79 7.08 -14.91
N GLU A 613 27.55 7.27 -15.37
CA GLU A 613 27.07 8.53 -15.96
C GLU A 613 26.64 9.57 -14.92
N ARG A 614 26.57 9.17 -13.64
CA ARG A 614 26.19 10.11 -12.58
C ARG A 614 27.37 10.97 -12.22
N VAL A 615 27.14 12.27 -12.14
CA VAL A 615 28.09 13.25 -11.63
C VAL A 615 27.45 13.94 -10.44
N HIS A 616 28.26 14.25 -9.43
CA HIS A 616 27.87 15.03 -8.28
C HIS A 616 28.95 16.06 -8.00
N THR A 617 28.60 17.33 -8.13
CA THR A 617 29.54 18.45 -8.02
C THR A 617 29.41 19.17 -6.69
N ILE A 618 30.35 20.08 -6.42
CA ILE A 618 30.26 20.99 -5.27
C ILE A 618 29.01 21.88 -5.34
N ASP A 619 28.60 22.31 -6.53
CA ASP A 619 27.37 23.08 -6.72
C ASP A 619 26.12 22.27 -6.34
N ASP A 620 26.15 20.95 -6.51
CA ASP A 620 25.07 20.07 -6.07
C ASP A 620 24.99 20.00 -4.53
N GLU A 621 26.12 20.01 -3.82
CA GLU A 621 26.14 20.14 -2.35
C GLU A 621 25.59 21.49 -1.90
N LEU A 622 25.98 22.58 -2.58
CA LEU A 622 25.45 23.92 -2.27
C LEU A 622 23.93 23.97 -2.48
N ARG A 623 23.45 23.45 -3.61
CA ARG A 623 22.02 23.43 -3.93
C ARG A 623 21.20 22.69 -2.87
N ILE A 624 21.74 21.61 -2.31
CA ILE A 624 21.09 20.91 -1.19
C ILE A 624 20.92 21.86 0.00
N LEU A 625 21.95 22.62 0.38
CA LEU A 625 21.86 23.58 1.48
C LEU A 625 20.86 24.71 1.17
N GLU A 626 20.89 25.25 -0.04
CA GLU A 626 19.96 26.30 -0.50
C GLU A 626 18.50 25.85 -0.48
N GLU A 627 18.23 24.57 -0.75
CA GLU A 627 16.88 24.02 -0.65
C GLU A 627 16.45 23.74 0.80
N LYS A 628 17.37 23.31 1.67
CA LYS A 628 17.01 22.76 2.99
C LYS A 628 17.07 23.77 4.12
N LEU A 629 18.08 24.65 4.16
CA LEU A 629 18.24 25.61 5.25
C LEU A 629 17.09 26.64 5.34
N PRO A 630 16.50 27.14 4.22
CA PRO A 630 15.34 28.01 4.31
C PRO A 630 14.12 27.37 4.97
N LEU A 631 13.94 26.04 4.82
CA LEU A 631 12.87 25.31 5.50
C LEU A 631 13.08 25.30 7.02
N VAL A 632 14.34 25.19 7.47
CA VAL A 632 14.68 25.28 8.89
C VAL A 632 14.47 26.70 9.42
N ALA A 633 14.87 27.71 8.66
CA ALA A 633 14.68 29.11 9.02
C ALA A 633 13.20 29.51 9.16
N GLN A 634 12.30 28.87 8.40
CA GLN A 634 10.85 29.00 8.55
C GLN A 634 10.33 28.27 9.79
N LEU A 635 10.86 27.07 10.08
CA LEU A 635 10.46 26.27 11.23
C LEU A 635 10.92 26.88 12.56
N LEU A 636 12.08 27.55 12.58
CA LEU A 636 12.70 28.16 13.76
C LEU A 636 12.96 29.66 13.53
N PRO A 637 11.91 30.52 13.57
CA PRO A 637 12.04 31.95 13.24
C PRO A 637 13.08 32.70 14.07
N ARG A 638 13.31 32.27 15.32
CA ARG A 638 14.32 32.86 16.23
C ARG A 638 15.76 32.66 15.75
N LEU A 639 16.03 31.64 14.93
CA LEU A 639 17.34 31.33 14.38
C LEU A 639 17.49 31.76 12.90
N ASN A 640 16.47 32.40 12.33
CA ASN A 640 16.39 32.69 10.90
C ASN A 640 17.61 33.48 10.40
N SER A 641 17.98 34.56 11.09
CA SER A 641 19.14 35.39 10.74
C SER A 641 20.45 34.60 10.74
N ARG A 642 20.66 33.76 11.75
CA ARG A 642 21.86 32.92 11.90
C ARG A 642 21.94 31.85 10.81
N ILE A 643 20.83 31.16 10.54
CA ILE A 643 20.76 30.13 9.50
C ILE A 643 21.03 30.73 8.11
N ASN A 644 20.48 31.91 7.82
CA ASN A 644 20.76 32.59 6.56
C ASN A 644 22.22 33.05 6.48
N ALA A 645 22.80 33.56 7.58
CA ALA A 645 24.21 33.93 7.60
C ALA A 645 25.14 32.72 7.33
N VAL A 646 24.84 31.57 7.92
CA VAL A 646 25.54 30.31 7.63
C VAL A 646 25.39 29.91 6.17
N LEU A 647 24.19 30.00 5.59
CA LEU A 647 23.98 29.69 4.17
C LEU A 647 24.80 30.63 3.25
N GLU A 648 24.82 31.93 3.52
CA GLU A 648 25.64 32.88 2.75
C GLU A 648 27.15 32.60 2.88
N ALA A 649 27.60 32.25 4.08
CA ALA A 649 28.99 31.86 4.31
C ALA A 649 29.34 30.54 3.58
N CYS A 650 28.43 29.56 3.56
CA CYS A 650 28.59 28.35 2.74
C CYS A 650 28.68 28.66 1.24
N ARG A 651 27.90 29.62 0.71
CA ARG A 651 28.01 30.06 -0.69
C ARG A 651 29.40 30.59 -1.00
N LYS A 652 29.97 31.41 -0.11
CA LYS A 652 31.33 31.94 -0.25
C LYS A 652 32.37 30.82 -0.18
N LEU A 653 32.25 29.91 0.80
CA LEU A 653 33.16 28.78 0.97
C LEU A 653 33.21 27.90 -0.29
N VAL A 654 32.08 27.62 -0.93
CA VAL A 654 32.04 26.80 -2.14
C VAL A 654 32.87 27.41 -3.27
N THR A 655 32.94 28.74 -3.37
CA THR A 655 33.76 29.42 -4.40
C THR A 655 35.27 29.31 -4.17
N SER A 656 35.71 29.01 -2.95
CA SER A 656 37.14 28.86 -2.62
C SER A 656 37.64 27.41 -2.75
N ILE A 657 36.75 26.43 -2.98
CA ILE A 657 37.12 25.03 -3.15
C ILE A 657 37.67 24.83 -4.57
N PRO A 658 38.92 24.35 -4.74
CA PRO A 658 39.49 24.12 -6.06
C PRO A 658 38.81 22.94 -6.76
N SER A 659 38.66 23.04 -8.08
CA SER A 659 38.15 21.93 -8.89
C SER A 659 39.18 20.80 -8.97
N THR A 660 38.78 19.60 -8.59
CA THR A 660 39.61 18.38 -8.69
C THR A 660 39.11 17.49 -9.83
N LYS A 661 39.98 16.59 -10.32
CA LYS A 661 39.56 15.57 -11.30
C LYS A 661 38.53 14.66 -10.61
N PRO A 662 37.29 14.53 -11.13
CA PRO A 662 36.30 13.64 -10.54
C PRO A 662 36.77 12.18 -10.57
N THR A 663 36.47 11.46 -9.49
CA THR A 663 36.71 10.02 -9.36
C THR A 663 35.42 9.33 -8.90
N GLY A 664 35.43 7.99 -8.87
CA GLY A 664 34.32 7.22 -8.36
C GLY A 664 34.18 7.34 -6.85
N ILE A 665 33.16 8.06 -6.36
CA ILE A 665 32.94 8.29 -4.92
C ILE A 665 31.68 7.58 -4.42
N HIS A 666 31.66 7.26 -3.13
CA HIS A 666 30.49 6.67 -2.47
C HIS A 666 29.35 7.69 -2.32
N ARG A 667 29.70 8.96 -2.08
CA ARG A 667 28.84 10.13 -1.84
C ARG A 667 28.10 10.14 -0.51
N ASP A 668 27.70 8.99 0.02
CA ASP A 668 27.06 8.85 1.34
C ASP A 668 27.99 8.16 2.34
N PHE A 669 29.27 8.53 2.37
CA PHE A 669 30.30 7.81 3.12
C PHE A 669 30.35 8.28 4.59
N TYR A 670 29.90 7.43 5.51
CA TYR A 670 29.89 7.67 6.96
C TYR A 670 29.86 6.34 7.72
N PRO A 671 30.03 6.32 9.06
CA PRO A 671 30.24 5.07 9.81
C PRO A 671 29.16 3.99 9.64
N ASP A 672 27.87 4.31 9.43
CA ASP A 672 26.83 3.28 9.25
C ASP A 672 27.00 2.49 7.95
N GLN A 673 27.80 3.00 7.00
CA GLN A 673 28.09 2.34 5.73
C GLN A 673 29.30 1.41 5.81
N ILE A 674 29.85 1.18 7.01
CA ILE A 674 31.01 0.34 7.22
C ILE A 674 30.73 -0.68 8.32
N LEU A 675 30.98 -1.95 8.04
CA LEU A 675 31.08 -3.00 9.06
C LEU A 675 32.54 -3.41 9.23
N VAL A 676 32.92 -3.66 10.47
CA VAL A 676 34.28 -4.06 10.84
C VAL A 676 34.25 -5.50 11.35
N ASP A 677 34.93 -6.40 10.66
CA ASP A 677 35.16 -7.76 11.13
C ASP A 677 36.66 -7.98 11.34
N ARG A 678 37.08 -7.89 12.61
CA ARG A 678 38.50 -7.88 13.02
C ARG A 678 39.27 -6.74 12.35
N GLU A 679 40.01 -7.04 11.28
CA GLU A 679 40.76 -6.07 10.46
C GLU A 679 40.11 -5.84 9.09
N ARG A 680 39.13 -6.67 8.69
CA ARG A 680 38.44 -6.55 7.41
C ARG A 680 37.35 -5.50 7.50
N LEU A 681 37.31 -4.61 6.50
CA LEU A 681 36.25 -3.62 6.34
C LEU A 681 35.29 -4.06 5.24
N PHE A 682 33.99 -3.99 5.51
CA PHE A 682 32.96 -4.17 4.51
C PHE A 682 32.29 -2.84 4.22
N LEU A 683 32.39 -2.39 2.96
CA LEU A 683 31.67 -1.21 2.47
C LEU A 683 30.23 -1.59 2.08
N LEU A 684 29.28 -0.79 2.53
CA LEU A 684 27.84 -1.00 2.37
C LEU A 684 27.18 0.15 1.59
N ASP A 685 26.02 -0.13 0.98
CA ASP A 685 25.08 0.85 0.37
C ASP A 685 25.67 1.84 -0.67
N HIS A 686 26.20 1.30 -1.76
CA HIS A 686 26.72 2.07 -2.90
C HIS A 686 25.65 2.70 -3.82
N ASP A 687 24.38 2.80 -3.39
CA ASP A 687 23.27 3.27 -4.23
C ASP A 687 23.46 4.72 -4.72
N LEU A 688 24.28 5.52 -4.02
CA LEU A 688 24.59 6.90 -4.39
C LEU A 688 25.89 7.07 -5.19
N TYR A 689 26.61 5.98 -5.49
CA TYR A 689 27.86 6.02 -6.25
C TYR A 689 27.74 6.84 -7.54
N CYS A 690 28.71 7.72 -7.74
CA CYS A 690 28.81 8.67 -8.84
C CYS A 690 30.25 9.15 -9.03
N GLN A 691 30.50 9.86 -10.12
CA GLN A 691 31.72 10.66 -10.29
C GLN A 691 31.61 11.94 -9.45
N GLY A 692 32.65 12.27 -8.67
CA GLY A 692 32.70 13.48 -7.86
C GLY A 692 34.06 13.70 -7.21
N ASP A 693 34.17 14.73 -6.38
CA ASP A 693 35.40 15.04 -5.64
C ASP A 693 35.65 13.99 -4.55
N PRO A 694 36.81 13.31 -4.52
CA PRO A 694 37.11 12.29 -3.50
C PRO A 694 37.14 12.84 -2.06
N CYS A 695 37.38 14.14 -1.87
CA CYS A 695 37.35 14.79 -0.55
C CYS A 695 35.94 14.81 0.05
N LEU A 696 34.89 14.70 -0.76
CA LEU A 696 33.51 14.67 -0.29
C LEU A 696 33.23 13.47 0.61
N ASP A 697 33.76 12.28 0.29
CA ASP A 697 33.54 11.09 1.11
C ASP A 697 34.15 11.25 2.50
N ILE A 698 35.38 11.75 2.57
CA ILE A 698 36.06 11.96 3.85
C ILE A 698 35.43 13.12 4.63
N GLY A 699 35.06 14.20 3.95
CA GLY A 699 34.37 15.33 4.56
C GLY A 699 33.00 14.94 5.12
N ASN A 700 32.24 14.12 4.38
CA ASN A 700 31.00 13.54 4.89
C ASN A 700 31.24 12.72 6.16
N PHE A 701 32.25 11.85 6.15
CA PHE A 701 32.58 11.01 7.29
C PHE A 701 32.91 11.84 8.53
N CYS A 702 33.79 12.84 8.40
CA CYS A 702 34.15 13.75 9.50
C CYS A 702 32.95 14.54 10.00
N GLY A 703 32.09 15.03 9.09
CA GLY A 703 30.88 15.77 9.48
C GLY A 703 29.93 14.94 10.34
N HIS A 704 29.81 13.64 10.05
CA HIS A 704 29.05 12.70 10.89
C HIS A 704 29.71 12.46 12.25
N LEU A 705 31.05 12.39 12.34
CA LEU A 705 31.74 12.30 13.63
C LEU A 705 31.50 13.54 14.50
N ILE A 706 31.53 14.73 13.91
CA ILE A 706 31.26 15.99 14.62
C ILE A 706 29.82 16.06 15.11
N GLU A 707 28.84 15.73 14.25
CA GLU A 707 27.43 15.74 14.66
C GLU A 707 27.16 14.75 15.80
N GLN A 708 27.73 13.55 15.72
CA GLN A 708 27.65 12.55 16.78
C GLN A 708 28.24 13.09 18.09
N SER A 709 29.44 13.69 18.02
CA SER A 709 30.14 14.26 19.16
C SER A 709 29.30 15.35 19.84
N LEU A 710 28.77 16.29 19.06
CA LEU A 710 27.90 17.36 19.55
C LEU A 710 26.59 16.81 20.15
N ARG A 711 26.02 15.77 19.54
CA ARG A 711 24.73 15.21 19.96
C ARG A 711 24.83 14.38 21.23
N GLU A 712 25.88 13.58 21.40
CA GLU A 712 26.00 12.63 22.50
C GLU A 712 26.92 13.10 23.63
N HIS A 713 27.88 13.98 23.32
CA HIS A 713 28.89 14.45 24.28
C HIS A 713 28.87 15.98 24.48
N GLY A 714 28.11 16.72 23.67
CA GLY A 714 27.98 18.18 23.78
C GLY A 714 29.22 18.97 23.34
N VAL A 715 30.28 18.29 22.87
CA VAL A 715 31.53 18.88 22.38
C VAL A 715 31.86 18.32 20.99
N PRO A 716 32.44 19.10 20.07
CA PRO A 716 32.72 18.64 18.71
C PRO A 716 33.92 17.68 18.62
N ASP A 717 34.81 17.71 19.62
CA ASP A 717 36.15 17.11 19.54
C ASP A 717 36.23 15.67 20.09
N HIS A 718 35.11 15.05 20.47
CA HIS A 718 35.11 13.70 21.05
C HIS A 718 35.81 12.66 20.15
N TYR A 719 35.64 12.77 18.83
CA TYR A 719 36.31 11.93 17.82
C TYR A 719 37.43 12.68 17.07
N ALA A 720 38.07 13.70 17.67
CA ALA A 720 39.08 14.51 16.98
C ALA A 720 40.29 13.70 16.49
N ASP A 721 40.82 12.78 17.31
CA ASP A 721 41.95 11.94 16.93
C ASP A 721 41.59 11.02 15.76
N CYS A 722 40.38 10.43 15.79
CA CYS A 722 39.86 9.62 14.70
C CYS A 722 39.70 10.43 13.40
N GLN A 723 39.26 11.69 13.48
CA GLN A 723 39.18 12.59 12.34
C GLN A 723 40.57 12.91 11.80
N HIS A 724 41.51 13.27 12.69
CA HIS A 724 42.87 13.63 12.31
C HIS A 724 43.56 12.49 11.54
N VAL A 725 43.55 11.27 12.10
CA VAL A 725 44.16 10.10 11.48
C VAL A 725 43.51 9.75 10.14
N LEU A 726 42.18 9.85 10.03
CA LEU A 726 41.45 9.61 8.79
C LEU A 726 41.88 10.58 7.69
N VAL A 727 41.90 11.89 7.99
CA VAL A 727 42.24 12.94 7.03
C VAL A 727 43.72 12.85 6.64
N GLU A 728 44.63 12.72 7.62
CA GLU A 728 46.07 12.59 7.39
C GLU A 728 46.37 11.39 6.48
N ARG A 729 45.83 10.22 6.82
CA ARG A 729 46.04 9.01 6.03
C ARG A 729 45.49 9.18 4.61
N PHE A 730 44.29 9.71 4.45
CA PHE A 730 43.70 9.94 3.13
C PHE A 730 44.54 10.90 2.28
N CYS A 731 44.98 12.02 2.86
CA CYS A 731 45.82 12.99 2.16
C CYS A 731 47.16 12.38 1.73
N SER A 732 47.76 11.52 2.57
CA SER A 732 49.01 10.81 2.25
C SER A 732 48.86 9.89 1.03
N LEU A 733 47.68 9.29 0.83
CA LEU A 733 47.39 8.36 -0.28
C LEU A 733 47.07 9.10 -1.58
N GLN A 734 46.32 10.21 -1.52
CA GLN A 734 45.94 11.00 -2.69
C GLN A 734 47.08 11.86 -3.26
N GLY A 735 48.14 12.10 -2.49
CA GLY A 735 49.36 12.81 -2.89
C GLY A 735 49.22 14.34 -3.05
N LYS A 736 48.11 14.84 -3.61
CA LYS A 736 47.83 16.29 -3.81
C LYS A 736 46.57 16.78 -3.10
N CYS A 737 46.05 16.02 -2.14
CA CYS A 737 44.85 16.42 -1.40
C CYS A 737 45.21 17.47 -0.34
N ASN A 738 44.57 18.65 -0.40
CA ASN A 738 44.68 19.68 0.64
C ASN A 738 43.67 19.36 1.77
N PRO A 739 44.12 19.16 3.03
CA PRO A 739 43.23 18.95 4.18
C PRO A 739 42.14 20.04 4.33
N GLU A 740 42.40 21.28 3.91
CA GLU A 740 41.41 22.36 3.94
C GLU A 740 40.19 22.10 3.04
N VAL A 741 40.38 21.37 1.94
CA VAL A 741 39.27 20.97 1.05
C VAL A 741 38.38 19.95 1.76
N VAL A 742 38.98 18.99 2.46
CA VAL A 742 38.25 18.02 3.29
C VAL A 742 37.50 18.74 4.42
N ASN A 743 38.12 19.72 5.08
CA ASN A 743 37.49 20.54 6.11
C ASN A 743 36.32 21.39 5.55
N SER A 744 36.44 21.85 4.31
CA SER A 744 35.36 22.57 3.63
C SER A 744 34.15 21.66 3.39
N TYR A 745 34.36 20.47 2.83
CA TYR A 745 33.30 19.46 2.69
C TYR A 745 32.72 18.99 4.03
N THR A 746 33.56 18.88 5.06
CA THR A 746 33.14 18.60 6.44
C THR A 746 32.17 19.67 6.93
N THR A 747 32.52 20.93 6.76
CA THR A 747 31.69 22.07 7.19
C THR A 747 30.35 22.11 6.46
N LEU A 748 30.35 21.87 5.14
CA LEU A 748 29.11 21.76 4.35
C LEU A 748 28.23 20.59 4.80
N THR A 749 28.84 19.47 5.18
CA THR A 749 28.13 18.30 5.73
C THR A 749 27.47 18.63 7.07
N VAL A 750 28.19 19.26 7.99
CA VAL A 750 27.64 19.66 9.30
C VAL A 750 26.52 20.70 9.12
N ALA A 751 26.68 21.64 8.18
CA ALA A 751 25.62 22.59 7.84
C ALA A 751 24.35 21.86 7.33
N ARG A 752 24.51 20.80 6.52
CA ARG A 752 23.39 19.95 6.08
C ARG A 752 22.70 19.25 7.26
N HIS A 753 23.44 18.90 8.31
CA HIS A 753 22.89 18.27 9.51
C HIS A 753 22.00 19.20 10.35
N ILE A 754 22.10 20.53 10.19
CA ILE A 754 21.13 21.48 10.78
C ILE A 754 19.71 21.07 10.38
N TYR A 755 19.47 20.82 9.09
CA TYR A 755 18.17 20.35 8.61
C TYR A 755 17.81 18.97 9.14
N LEU A 756 18.76 18.02 9.16
CA LEU A 756 18.49 16.67 9.67
C LEU A 756 18.12 16.65 11.16
N SER A 757 18.73 17.51 11.98
CA SER A 757 18.45 17.63 13.41
C SER A 757 16.99 18.01 13.69
N THR A 758 16.38 18.83 12.82
CA THR A 758 14.97 19.23 12.94
C THR A 758 13.97 18.20 12.41
N ARG A 759 14.47 17.19 11.69
CA ARG A 759 13.66 16.20 10.98
C ARG A 759 13.57 14.86 11.67
N ILE A 760 14.53 14.54 12.53
CA ILE A 760 14.64 13.27 13.23
C ILE A 760 14.17 13.49 14.66
N ALA A 761 13.13 12.75 15.08
CA ALA A 761 12.60 12.83 16.43
C ALA A 761 13.72 12.58 17.47
N GLY A 762 13.78 13.43 18.50
CA GLY A 762 14.80 13.35 19.55
C GLY A 762 16.13 14.05 19.24
N ARG A 763 16.33 14.62 18.04
CA ARG A 763 17.58 15.34 17.67
C ARG A 763 17.49 16.87 17.69
N GLY A 764 16.33 17.45 17.99
CA GLY A 764 16.15 18.91 17.95
C GLY A 764 16.96 19.70 18.99
N SER A 765 17.44 19.06 20.06
CA SER A 765 18.27 19.70 21.08
C SER A 765 19.68 20.05 20.58
N SER A 766 20.21 19.34 19.58
CA SER A 766 21.57 19.58 19.05
C SER A 766 21.61 20.67 17.97
N THR A 767 20.47 21.16 17.47
CA THR A 767 20.41 22.15 16.38
C THR A 767 21.22 23.41 16.70
N HIS A 768 21.18 23.88 17.95
CA HIS A 768 21.94 25.07 18.37
C HIS A 768 23.45 24.80 18.39
N SER A 769 23.88 23.66 18.91
CA SER A 769 25.30 23.29 18.98
C SER A 769 25.90 23.08 17.59
N ILE A 770 25.16 22.46 16.67
CA ILE A 770 25.54 22.30 15.26
C ILE A 770 25.67 23.67 14.59
N LEU A 771 24.71 24.57 14.83
CA LEU A 771 24.75 25.92 14.26
C LEU A 771 25.95 26.74 14.78
N ASN A 772 26.24 26.69 16.08
CA ASN A 772 27.42 27.33 16.67
C ASN A 772 28.72 26.80 16.03
N TYR A 773 28.84 25.47 15.90
CA TYR A 773 29.99 24.85 15.25
C TYR A 773 30.17 25.35 13.81
N CYS A 774 29.08 25.42 13.03
CA CYS A 774 29.15 25.92 11.65
C CYS A 774 29.64 27.38 11.60
N GLU A 775 29.14 28.26 12.46
CA GLU A 775 29.56 29.67 12.51
C GLU A 775 31.06 29.82 12.80
N GLU A 776 31.58 29.05 13.76
CA GLU A 776 33.01 29.04 14.12
C GLU A 776 33.88 28.43 13.02
N ALA A 777 33.46 27.30 12.44
CA ALA A 777 34.18 26.62 11.37
C ALA A 777 34.26 27.50 10.10
N LEU A 778 33.14 28.12 9.70
CA LEU A 778 33.09 29.02 8.55
C LEU A 778 33.94 30.28 8.78
N SER A 779 33.94 30.83 10.01
CA SER A 779 34.79 31.97 10.34
C SER A 779 36.27 31.63 10.23
N ARG A 780 36.69 30.43 10.65
CA ARG A 780 38.09 29.97 10.54
C ARG A 780 38.52 29.69 9.10
N LEU A 781 37.65 29.11 8.27
CA LEU A 781 37.96 28.79 6.87
C LEU A 781 37.95 30.03 5.95
N MET A 782 37.37 31.14 6.41
CA MET A 782 37.28 32.40 5.67
C MET A 782 38.23 33.50 6.19
N ALA A 783 38.95 33.23 7.29
CA ALA A 783 39.99 34.08 7.85
C ALA A 783 41.33 33.76 7.19
#